data_AF-A0A1H5VV90-F1
#
_entry.id   AF-A0A1H5VV90-F1
#
_cell.length_a   1.000
_cell.length_b   1.000
_cell.length_c   1.000
_cell.angle_alpha   90.00
_cell.angle_beta   90.00
_cell.angle_gamma   90.00
#
_symmetry.space_group_name_H-M   'P 1'
#
loop_
_entity.id
_entity.type
_entity.pdbx_description
1 polymer ?
#
loop_
_entity_poly.entity_id
_entity_poly.type
_entity_poly.pdbx_seq_one_letter_code
_entity_poly.pdbx_strand_id
1 'polypeptide(L)'
;MILKGLLISFKEHNLQTGISIACVQIPSLNKTILCDGIFFDYTNGTPLLLEGQFEKEIFKVSSVKASSFSYEISMKILKSKSYQGIGPKKATEILNKYGYDIYNYRRANILDDNETLKSIIKVTNYYTFFEDLYMYLSKFNVSYNYVKYLYNDYLFDSMDKLKENPFVLMDYGIDIYVCNLIATDLKTLKLNTKRMEALVKKIIQTNQNNGHTRILLEDFISLYNESEKKMSQNFHVNQFLLMNYIVQNYTIVEEENNLSFIYTKFDYINEKNIVQHISRLQTNKITFDFNYKYIDTVEDLLKCSYSRSQKECFKLLSSSGIKILTGGPGTGKTTVIKGIIQAFKMINPNGNLILTAPTGNAAKRMYDSTGIKAYTIHSALGITPYQTLEEITLNIKKLDYDFVIVDESSMVDSFIFSCLLKSLKNGTTLLLIGDNNQLPSVGNGNILGDLIQSKSFEHYHLDTIFRQSGESSIITNSKMVINGINNLKEDDNFKIFYAKTEDEMVNMATNVARERYLKDEDFKLFSPVKKNVYKTGTNNMNNLLHDVYFKSKFINDSNAIKYGSSTFDIGDKVIFNVNTDKYYNGLEGTIIDIQIIRNKRHITIETSDDTINITDKDLHNMSLNYAQTAHKSQGNECETCVILVPNKPMSMLKRQLLYVEITRAKKNVIIITQGDKINNALNVCISSKMEVKRNTGLIFKLKNKNL
;
A
#
# COMPACT_ATOMS: atom_id res chain seq x y z
N MET A 1 -18.14 -17.70 -30.70
CA MET A 1 -17.56 -17.92 -32.04
C MET A 1 -16.14 -18.41 -31.86
N ILE A 2 -15.66 -19.35 -32.69
CA ILE A 2 -14.26 -19.81 -32.68
C ILE A 2 -13.57 -19.33 -33.95
N LEU A 3 -12.43 -18.66 -33.80
CA LEU A 3 -11.56 -18.19 -34.88
C LEU A 3 -10.20 -18.88 -34.80
N LYS A 4 -9.62 -19.16 -35.95
CA LYS A 4 -8.26 -19.69 -36.09
C LYS A 4 -7.41 -18.63 -36.76
N GLY A 5 -6.32 -18.21 -36.11
CA GLY A 5 -5.54 -17.08 -36.58
C GLY A 5 -4.06 -17.15 -36.26
N LEU A 6 -3.28 -16.29 -36.89
CA LEU A 6 -1.86 -16.09 -36.62
C LEU A 6 -1.66 -14.75 -35.91
N LEU A 7 -1.04 -14.77 -34.74
CA LEU A 7 -0.69 -13.54 -34.03
C LEU A 7 0.34 -12.75 -34.85
N ILE A 8 0.00 -11.52 -35.24
CA ILE A 8 0.91 -10.65 -36.01
C ILE A 8 1.73 -9.78 -35.06
N SER A 9 1.05 -9.12 -34.13
CA SER A 9 1.66 -8.22 -33.15
C SER A 9 0.68 -7.90 -32.03
N PHE A 10 1.21 -7.42 -30.90
CA PHE A 10 0.42 -6.73 -29.89
C PHE A 10 0.51 -5.22 -30.11
N LYS A 11 -0.64 -4.53 -30.19
CA LYS A 11 -0.71 -3.08 -30.10
C LYS A 11 -0.55 -2.61 -28.66
N GLU A 12 -1.17 -3.35 -27.74
CA GLU A 12 -1.04 -3.19 -26.30
C GLU A 12 -0.93 -4.59 -25.69
N HIS A 13 -0.01 -4.79 -24.75
CA HIS A 13 0.13 -6.04 -24.02
C HIS A 13 0.66 -5.76 -22.63
N ASN A 14 -0.19 -5.94 -21.63
CA ASN A 14 0.25 -5.87 -20.24
C ASN A 14 0.72 -7.26 -19.80
N LEU A 15 2.04 -7.46 -19.72
CA LEU A 15 2.64 -8.74 -19.32
C LEU A 15 2.25 -9.18 -17.90
N GLN A 16 1.80 -8.29 -17.02
CA GLN A 16 1.34 -8.65 -15.68
C GLN A 16 -0.12 -9.11 -15.67
N THR A 17 -0.99 -8.45 -16.44
CA THR A 17 -2.45 -8.73 -16.44
C THR A 17 -2.94 -9.58 -17.60
N GLY A 18 -2.12 -9.77 -18.62
CA GLY A 18 -2.49 -10.40 -19.88
C GLY A 18 -3.47 -9.57 -20.72
N ILE A 19 -3.98 -8.45 -20.21
CA ILE A 19 -4.90 -7.56 -20.95
C ILE A 19 -4.18 -7.02 -22.17
N SER A 20 -4.73 -7.30 -23.34
CA SER A 20 -4.06 -7.07 -24.61
C SER A 20 -5.02 -6.66 -25.72
N ILE A 21 -4.50 -5.81 -26.62
CA ILE A 21 -5.07 -5.57 -27.94
C ILE A 21 -4.11 -6.20 -28.95
N ALA A 22 -4.49 -7.36 -29.49
CA ALA A 22 -3.68 -8.14 -30.42
C ALA A 22 -4.18 -7.96 -31.88
N CYS A 23 -3.26 -7.86 -32.83
CA CYS A 23 -3.55 -7.97 -34.25
C CYS A 23 -3.41 -9.43 -34.66
N VAL A 24 -4.51 -10.06 -35.07
CA VAL A 24 -4.53 -11.47 -35.47
C VAL A 24 -5.00 -11.60 -36.91
N GLN A 25 -4.18 -12.24 -37.74
CA GLN A 25 -4.56 -12.57 -39.11
C GLN A 25 -5.43 -13.83 -39.11
N ILE A 26 -6.63 -13.75 -39.67
CA ILE A 26 -7.55 -14.89 -39.81
C ILE A 26 -7.48 -15.40 -41.25
N PRO A 27 -6.79 -16.53 -41.53
CA PRO A 27 -6.57 -17.00 -42.89
C PRO A 27 -7.87 -17.28 -43.66
N SER A 28 -8.88 -17.84 -42.98
CA SER A 28 -10.18 -18.15 -43.60
C SER A 28 -10.96 -16.91 -44.05
N LEU A 29 -10.68 -15.75 -43.46
CA LEU A 29 -11.32 -14.48 -43.80
C LEU A 29 -10.42 -13.57 -44.65
N ASN A 30 -9.17 -14.00 -44.90
CA ASN A 30 -8.10 -13.20 -45.50
C ASN A 30 -8.01 -11.76 -44.94
N LYS A 31 -8.22 -11.62 -43.62
CA LYS A 31 -8.30 -10.32 -42.93
C LYS A 31 -7.53 -10.35 -41.62
N THR A 32 -6.87 -9.25 -41.29
CA THR A 32 -6.34 -9.00 -39.95
C THR A 32 -7.38 -8.27 -39.13
N ILE A 33 -7.67 -8.78 -37.94
CA ILE A 33 -8.64 -8.21 -37.02
C ILE A 33 -7.95 -7.78 -35.72
N LEU A 34 -8.57 -6.84 -35.01
CA LEU A 34 -8.19 -6.49 -33.65
C LEU A 34 -8.93 -7.39 -32.67
N CYS A 35 -8.17 -8.02 -31.80
CA CYS A 35 -8.66 -8.87 -30.74
C CYS A 35 -8.38 -8.21 -29.39
N ASP A 36 -9.39 -8.07 -28.56
CA ASP A 36 -9.29 -7.48 -27.22
C ASP A 36 -9.67 -8.54 -26.18
N GLY A 37 -8.75 -8.83 -25.27
CA GLY A 37 -8.97 -9.81 -24.20
C GLY A 37 -7.68 -10.15 -23.47
N ILE A 38 -7.70 -11.29 -22.77
CA ILE A 38 -6.53 -11.78 -22.04
C ILE A 38 -5.70 -12.68 -22.97
N PHE A 39 -4.49 -12.25 -23.29
CA PHE A 39 -3.51 -13.00 -24.06
C PHE A 39 -2.31 -13.34 -23.17
N PHE A 40 -1.69 -14.48 -23.46
CA PHE A 40 -0.47 -14.93 -22.79
C PHE A 40 0.77 -14.39 -23.52
N ASP A 41 1.96 -14.72 -23.03
CA ASP A 41 3.25 -14.19 -23.53
C ASP A 41 3.67 -14.82 -24.87
N TYR A 42 2.74 -14.85 -25.83
CA TYR A 42 2.91 -15.45 -27.13
C TYR A 42 3.85 -14.62 -28.01
N THR A 43 4.74 -15.30 -28.73
CA THR A 43 5.58 -14.64 -29.74
C THR A 43 4.81 -14.34 -31.03
N ASN A 44 5.19 -13.31 -31.76
CA ASN A 44 4.65 -13.04 -33.09
C ASN A 44 4.80 -14.28 -34.00
N GLY A 45 3.76 -14.58 -34.78
CA GLY A 45 3.66 -15.77 -35.61
C GLY A 45 3.05 -16.98 -34.90
N THR A 46 2.78 -16.92 -33.60
CA THR A 46 2.11 -18.02 -32.87
C THR A 46 0.71 -18.24 -33.44
N PRO A 47 0.35 -19.47 -33.84
CA PRO A 47 -1.00 -19.79 -34.27
C PRO A 47 -1.91 -19.97 -33.05
N LEU A 48 -3.07 -19.32 -33.10
CA LEU A 48 -4.02 -19.20 -32.00
C LEU A 48 -5.39 -19.73 -32.40
N LEU A 49 -6.02 -20.44 -31.47
CA LEU A 49 -7.45 -20.67 -31.40
C LEU A 49 -8.06 -19.62 -30.48
N LEU A 50 -8.98 -18.80 -31.01
CA LEU A 50 -9.64 -17.72 -30.28
C LEU A 50 -11.12 -18.04 -30.13
N GLU A 51 -11.63 -18.00 -28.90
CA GLU A 51 -13.06 -18.04 -28.62
C GLU A 51 -13.52 -16.65 -28.20
N GLY A 52 -14.68 -16.21 -28.68
CA GLY A 52 -15.18 -14.88 -28.39
C GLY A 52 -16.37 -14.44 -29.23
N GLN A 53 -16.62 -13.14 -29.24
CA GLN A 53 -17.68 -12.49 -30.01
C GLN A 53 -17.24 -11.12 -30.54
N PHE A 54 -17.84 -10.65 -31.62
CA PHE A 54 -17.57 -9.31 -32.16
C PHE A 54 -18.37 -8.25 -31.40
N GLU A 55 -17.70 -7.19 -30.99
CA GLU A 55 -18.30 -5.92 -30.57
C GLU A 55 -17.81 -4.83 -31.52
N LYS A 56 -18.70 -4.38 -32.43
CA LYS A 56 -18.33 -3.54 -33.57
C LYS A 56 -17.24 -4.21 -34.42
N GLU A 57 -16.07 -3.59 -34.57
CA GLU A 57 -14.94 -4.10 -35.36
C GLU A 57 -13.90 -4.87 -34.54
N ILE A 58 -14.09 -4.96 -33.21
CA ILE A 58 -13.13 -5.61 -32.30
C ILE A 58 -13.70 -6.96 -31.87
N PHE A 59 -12.87 -8.00 -31.96
CA PHE A 59 -13.21 -9.33 -31.47
C PHE A 59 -12.87 -9.44 -29.99
N LYS A 60 -13.88 -9.50 -29.13
CA LYS A 60 -13.74 -9.70 -27.69
C LYS A 60 -13.42 -11.17 -27.42
N VAL A 61 -12.20 -11.44 -26.98
CA VAL A 61 -11.68 -12.79 -26.74
C VAL A 61 -12.08 -13.24 -25.33
N SER A 62 -12.85 -14.31 -25.24
CA SER A 62 -13.19 -14.99 -23.99
C SER A 62 -12.16 -16.05 -23.61
N SER A 63 -11.51 -16.67 -24.60
CA SER A 63 -10.45 -17.67 -24.40
C SER A 63 -9.48 -17.67 -25.58
N VAL A 64 -8.20 -17.88 -25.31
CA VAL A 64 -7.16 -18.04 -26.32
C VAL A 64 -6.27 -19.22 -25.98
N LYS A 65 -5.88 -19.99 -27.00
CA LYS A 65 -4.97 -21.11 -26.87
C LYS A 65 -4.02 -21.19 -28.06
N ALA A 66 -2.75 -21.52 -27.85
CA ALA A 66 -1.86 -21.85 -28.95
C ALA A 66 -2.24 -23.20 -29.57
N SER A 67 -2.45 -23.22 -30.88
CA SER A 67 -2.78 -24.42 -31.63
C SER A 67 -2.38 -24.23 -33.09
N SER A 68 -1.73 -25.22 -33.69
CA SER A 68 -1.30 -25.11 -35.09
C SER A 68 -2.44 -25.34 -36.09
N PHE A 69 -3.57 -25.90 -35.65
CA PHE A 69 -4.85 -26.12 -36.35
C PHE A 69 -4.86 -26.61 -37.82
N SER A 70 -3.70 -26.89 -38.42
CA SER A 70 -3.49 -27.44 -39.77
C SER A 70 -2.08 -28.01 -39.91
N TYR A 71 -1.90 -28.99 -40.79
CA TYR A 71 -0.60 -29.61 -41.09
C TYR A 71 0.42 -28.61 -41.66
N GLU A 72 -0.03 -27.71 -42.53
CA GLU A 72 0.81 -26.72 -43.22
C GLU A 72 1.44 -25.72 -42.26
N ILE A 73 0.67 -25.24 -41.29
CA ILE A 73 1.16 -24.32 -40.25
C ILE A 73 2.19 -25.02 -39.38
N SER A 74 1.93 -26.25 -38.95
CA SER A 74 2.88 -27.03 -38.16
C SER A 74 4.19 -27.28 -38.91
N MET A 75 4.11 -27.62 -40.21
CA MET A 75 5.29 -27.76 -41.08
C MET A 75 6.07 -26.45 -41.19
N LYS A 76 5.38 -25.31 -41.31
CA LYS A 76 6.03 -23.99 -41.37
C LYS A 76 6.74 -23.65 -40.06
N ILE A 77 6.12 -23.97 -38.92
CA ILE A 77 6.68 -23.73 -37.59
C ILE A 77 7.89 -24.62 -37.34
N LEU A 78 7.79 -25.93 -37.58
CA LEU A 78 8.88 -26.89 -37.37
C LEU A 78 10.10 -26.60 -38.26
N LYS A 79 9.90 -25.99 -39.44
CA LYS A 79 10.99 -25.57 -40.35
C LYS A 79 11.56 -24.19 -40.04
N SER A 80 11.00 -23.48 -39.06
CA SER A 80 11.45 -22.13 -38.71
C SER A 80 12.79 -22.15 -37.96
N LYS A 81 13.44 -20.98 -37.87
CA LYS A 81 14.69 -20.82 -37.10
C LYS A 81 14.53 -21.15 -35.61
N SER A 82 13.30 -21.20 -35.10
CA SER A 82 12.99 -21.56 -33.72
C SER A 82 13.27 -23.03 -33.39
N TYR A 83 13.39 -23.91 -34.41
CA TYR A 83 13.68 -25.33 -34.25
C TYR A 83 14.83 -25.76 -35.17
N GLN A 84 16.07 -25.49 -34.72
CA GLN A 84 17.27 -25.84 -35.48
C GLN A 84 17.42 -27.38 -35.61
N GLY A 85 17.76 -27.85 -36.81
CA GLY A 85 18.00 -29.28 -37.07
C GLY A 85 16.79 -30.10 -37.54
N ILE A 86 15.64 -29.47 -37.81
CA ILE A 86 14.44 -30.14 -38.35
C ILE A 86 14.30 -29.88 -39.86
N GLY A 87 14.70 -30.87 -40.67
CA GLY A 87 14.43 -30.88 -42.10
C GLY A 87 12.99 -31.31 -42.45
N PRO A 88 12.54 -31.12 -43.71
CA PRO A 88 11.18 -31.45 -44.14
C PRO A 88 10.77 -32.90 -43.85
N LYS A 89 11.67 -33.87 -44.11
CA LYS A 89 11.41 -35.30 -43.84
C LYS A 89 11.17 -35.58 -42.36
N LYS A 90 12.03 -35.04 -41.49
CA LYS A 90 11.94 -35.22 -40.03
C LYS A 90 10.69 -34.55 -39.46
N ALA A 91 10.31 -33.37 -39.97
CA ALA A 91 9.05 -32.72 -39.60
C ALA A 91 7.83 -33.58 -39.99
N THR A 92 7.80 -34.11 -41.21
CA THR A 92 6.73 -34.99 -41.68
C THR A 92 6.60 -36.26 -40.84
N GLU A 93 7.73 -36.90 -40.49
CA GLU A 93 7.75 -38.07 -39.59
C GLU A 93 7.14 -37.76 -38.21
N ILE A 94 7.53 -36.63 -37.62
CA ILE A 94 7.01 -36.18 -36.31
C ILE A 94 5.49 -35.93 -36.39
N LEU A 95 5.03 -35.17 -37.39
CA LEU A 95 3.61 -34.82 -37.52
C LEU A 95 2.72 -36.05 -37.82
N ASN A 96 3.22 -37.01 -38.60
CA ASN A 96 2.49 -38.25 -38.87
C ASN A 96 2.39 -39.14 -37.64
N LYS A 97 3.44 -39.18 -36.80
CA LYS A 97 3.49 -40.03 -35.60
C LYS A 97 2.70 -39.46 -34.42
N TYR A 98 2.75 -38.13 -34.22
CA TYR A 98 2.20 -37.48 -33.02
C TYR A 98 1.01 -36.55 -33.30
N GLY A 99 0.59 -36.45 -34.56
CA GLY A 99 -0.49 -35.56 -34.99
C GLY A 99 0.01 -34.17 -35.37
N TYR A 100 -0.81 -33.42 -36.10
CA TYR A 100 -0.37 -32.14 -36.65
C TYR A 100 -0.27 -31.03 -35.60
N ASP A 101 -1.06 -31.03 -34.53
CA ASP A 101 -1.01 -29.94 -33.55
C ASP A 101 0.13 -30.12 -32.53
N ILE A 102 1.26 -29.48 -32.81
CA ILE A 102 2.48 -29.56 -31.98
C ILE A 102 2.27 -29.04 -30.55
N TYR A 103 1.27 -28.18 -30.31
CA TYR A 103 0.95 -27.66 -28.98
C TYR A 103 0.20 -28.68 -28.10
N ASN A 104 -0.28 -29.80 -28.67
CA ASN A 104 -0.81 -30.92 -27.89
C ASN A 104 0.25 -31.95 -27.50
N TYR A 105 1.50 -31.75 -27.93
CA TYR A 105 2.57 -32.67 -27.56
C TYR A 105 2.83 -32.57 -26.05
N ARG A 106 2.82 -33.72 -25.37
CA ARG A 106 3.06 -33.83 -23.92
C ARG A 106 4.15 -34.87 -23.68
N ARG A 107 4.99 -34.64 -22.67
CA ARG A 107 6.12 -35.52 -22.33
C ARG A 107 5.68 -36.96 -22.02
N ALA A 108 4.49 -37.14 -21.45
CA ALA A 108 3.91 -38.46 -21.17
C ALA A 108 3.51 -39.26 -22.42
N ASN A 109 3.37 -38.61 -23.58
CA ASN A 109 2.87 -39.22 -24.82
C ASN A 109 4.01 -39.55 -25.82
N ILE A 110 5.28 -39.36 -25.45
CA ILE A 110 6.42 -39.48 -26.34
C ILE A 110 7.38 -40.53 -25.79
N LEU A 111 7.43 -41.68 -26.48
CA LEU A 111 8.19 -42.87 -26.09
C LEU A 111 9.68 -42.85 -26.52
N ASP A 112 10.07 -41.91 -27.39
CA ASP A 112 11.43 -41.86 -27.98
C ASP A 112 12.29 -40.76 -27.35
N ASP A 113 13.51 -41.12 -26.94
CA ASP A 113 14.49 -40.20 -26.34
C ASP A 113 15.25 -39.39 -27.41
N ASN A 114 14.55 -38.49 -28.11
CA ASN A 114 15.11 -37.67 -29.20
C ASN A 114 15.30 -36.20 -28.76
N GLU A 115 16.53 -35.68 -28.80
CA GLU A 115 16.85 -34.29 -28.43
C GLU A 115 16.02 -33.24 -29.20
N THR A 116 15.68 -33.55 -30.45
CA THR A 116 14.86 -32.67 -31.29
C THR A 116 13.42 -32.57 -30.76
N LEU A 117 12.81 -33.69 -30.35
CA LEU A 117 11.49 -33.71 -29.73
C LEU A 117 11.52 -33.01 -28.36
N LYS A 118 12.57 -33.20 -27.57
CA LYS A 118 12.77 -32.48 -26.30
C LYS A 118 12.78 -30.95 -26.50
N SER A 119 13.39 -30.45 -27.57
CA SER A 119 13.40 -29.01 -27.89
C SER A 119 12.01 -28.47 -28.29
N ILE A 120 11.24 -29.25 -29.07
CA ILE A 120 9.86 -28.90 -29.45
C ILE A 120 8.99 -28.81 -28.21
N ILE A 121 9.02 -29.88 -27.40
CA ILE A 121 8.29 -30.00 -26.14
C ILE A 121 8.65 -28.86 -25.18
N LYS A 122 9.92 -28.46 -25.09
CA LYS A 122 10.33 -27.37 -24.19
C LYS A 122 9.64 -26.04 -24.54
N VAL A 123 9.55 -25.71 -25.83
CA VAL A 123 8.92 -24.47 -26.32
C VAL A 123 7.40 -24.56 -26.24
N THR A 124 6.80 -25.69 -26.63
CA THR A 124 5.34 -25.86 -26.61
C THR A 124 4.80 -26.00 -25.19
N ASN A 125 5.51 -26.68 -24.28
CA ASN A 125 5.11 -26.84 -22.89
C ASN A 125 5.04 -25.52 -22.12
N TYR A 126 5.90 -24.55 -22.45
CA TYR A 126 5.84 -23.26 -21.77
C TYR A 126 4.46 -22.61 -21.93
N TYR A 127 3.95 -22.57 -23.16
CA TYR A 127 2.60 -22.06 -23.41
C TYR A 127 1.53 -22.96 -22.82
N THR A 128 1.62 -24.27 -23.04
CA THR A 128 0.50 -25.15 -22.77
C THR A 128 0.29 -25.40 -21.28
N PHE A 129 1.36 -25.49 -20.49
CA PHE A 129 1.22 -25.68 -19.04
C PHE A 129 0.69 -24.42 -18.36
N PHE A 130 1.14 -23.24 -18.83
CA PHE A 130 0.58 -21.98 -18.36
C PHE A 130 -0.90 -21.84 -18.74
N GLU A 131 -1.25 -22.15 -19.99
CA GLU A 131 -2.63 -22.18 -20.50
C GLU A 131 -3.51 -23.10 -19.67
N ASP A 132 -3.08 -24.35 -19.47
CA ASP A 132 -3.83 -25.37 -18.73
C ASP A 132 -4.05 -24.92 -17.26
N LEU A 133 -3.02 -24.36 -16.62
CA LEU A 133 -3.09 -23.80 -15.26
C LEU A 133 -4.06 -22.60 -15.20
N TYR A 134 -3.94 -21.66 -16.14
CA TYR A 134 -4.80 -20.47 -16.19
C TYR A 134 -6.26 -20.85 -16.44
N MET A 135 -6.52 -21.74 -17.40
CA MET A 135 -7.87 -22.24 -17.70
C MET A 135 -8.47 -22.98 -16.50
N TYR A 136 -7.67 -23.66 -15.69
CA TYR A 136 -8.14 -24.30 -14.48
C TYR A 136 -8.50 -23.28 -13.40
N LEU A 137 -7.58 -22.36 -13.09
CA LEU A 137 -7.74 -21.38 -12.01
C LEU A 137 -8.76 -20.27 -12.32
N SER A 138 -8.96 -19.93 -13.58
CA SER A 138 -9.94 -18.92 -14.00
C SER A 138 -11.39 -19.33 -13.69
N LYS A 139 -11.68 -20.63 -13.61
CA LYS A 139 -12.99 -21.17 -13.15
C LYS A 139 -13.37 -20.67 -11.75
N PHE A 140 -12.36 -20.34 -10.93
CA PHE A 140 -12.50 -19.85 -9.57
C PHE A 140 -12.29 -18.32 -9.49
N ASN A 141 -12.34 -17.61 -10.61
CA ASN A 141 -12.10 -16.17 -10.74
C ASN A 141 -10.69 -15.73 -10.27
N VAL A 142 -9.68 -16.61 -10.39
CA VAL A 142 -8.29 -16.22 -10.17
C VAL A 142 -7.79 -15.45 -11.38
N SER A 143 -7.27 -14.24 -11.16
CA SER A 143 -6.78 -13.38 -12.24
C SER A 143 -5.43 -13.85 -12.80
N TYR A 144 -5.14 -13.47 -14.04
CA TYR A 144 -3.92 -13.84 -14.77
C TYR A 144 -2.63 -13.56 -13.99
N ASN A 145 -2.54 -12.41 -13.30
CA ASN A 145 -1.34 -12.03 -12.54
C ASN A 145 -0.98 -13.09 -11.50
N TYR A 146 -1.96 -13.59 -10.75
CA TYR A 146 -1.73 -14.56 -9.69
C TYR A 146 -1.33 -15.93 -10.25
N VAL A 147 -1.92 -16.32 -11.39
CA VAL A 147 -1.50 -17.52 -12.12
C VAL A 147 -0.05 -17.40 -12.59
N LYS A 148 0.34 -16.21 -13.08
CA LYS A 148 1.71 -15.93 -13.50
C LYS A 148 2.72 -16.00 -12.38
N TYR A 149 2.38 -15.53 -11.18
CA TYR A 149 3.29 -15.69 -10.03
C TYR A 149 3.51 -17.17 -9.67
N LEU A 150 2.44 -17.96 -9.57
CA LEU A 150 2.55 -19.39 -9.31
C LEU A 150 3.35 -20.12 -10.40
N TYR A 151 3.16 -19.74 -11.67
CA TYR A 151 3.89 -20.33 -12.78
C TYR A 151 5.36 -19.92 -12.80
N ASN A 152 5.69 -18.69 -12.42
CA ASN A 152 7.10 -18.26 -12.36
C ASN A 152 7.88 -19.01 -11.27
N ASP A 153 7.23 -19.34 -10.16
CA ASP A 153 7.88 -20.02 -9.04
C ASP A 153 8.05 -21.53 -9.26
N TYR A 154 7.07 -22.19 -9.90
CA TYR A 154 7.05 -23.66 -10.04
C TYR A 154 7.09 -24.17 -11.49
N LEU A 155 6.99 -23.29 -12.48
CA LEU A 155 7.04 -23.61 -13.91
C LEU A 155 6.11 -24.78 -14.29
N PHE A 156 6.67 -25.87 -14.79
CA PHE A 156 5.90 -27.02 -15.25
C PHE A 156 5.24 -27.81 -14.11
N ASP A 157 5.72 -27.65 -12.87
CA ASP A 157 5.23 -28.35 -11.69
C ASP A 157 4.10 -27.60 -10.97
N SER A 158 3.68 -26.43 -11.45
CA SER A 158 2.65 -25.60 -10.80
C SER A 158 1.34 -26.34 -10.54
N MET A 159 0.87 -27.16 -11.49
CA MET A 159 -0.34 -27.95 -11.30
C MET A 159 -0.16 -29.05 -10.26
N ASP A 160 1.02 -29.66 -10.16
CA ASP A 160 1.30 -30.70 -9.19
C ASP A 160 1.47 -30.11 -7.79
N LYS A 161 2.10 -28.93 -7.67
CA LYS A 161 2.07 -28.15 -6.42
C LYS A 161 0.69 -27.72 -6.00
N LEU A 162 -0.15 -27.31 -6.96
CA LEU A 162 -1.53 -26.96 -6.66
C LEU A 162 -2.32 -28.18 -6.14
N LYS A 163 -2.11 -29.37 -6.72
CA LYS A 163 -2.70 -30.64 -6.23
C LYS A 163 -2.18 -31.04 -4.86
N GLU A 164 -0.90 -30.81 -4.57
CA GLU A 164 -0.31 -31.12 -3.27
C GLU A 164 -0.84 -30.18 -2.18
N ASN A 165 -0.89 -28.88 -2.45
CA ASN A 165 -1.33 -27.86 -1.51
C ASN A 165 -1.96 -26.65 -2.22
N PRO A 166 -3.30 -26.63 -2.39
CA PRO A 166 -4.01 -25.49 -2.97
C PRO A 166 -3.86 -24.19 -2.17
N PHE A 167 -3.55 -24.27 -0.88
CA PHE A 167 -3.43 -23.09 -0.01
C PHE A 167 -2.15 -22.29 -0.24
N VAL A 168 -1.18 -22.81 -1.03
CA VAL A 168 -0.02 -22.03 -1.48
C VAL A 168 -0.44 -20.76 -2.24
N LEU A 169 -1.63 -20.78 -2.85
CA LEU A 169 -2.23 -19.64 -3.54
C LEU A 169 -2.40 -18.39 -2.66
N MET A 170 -2.50 -18.56 -1.34
CA MET A 170 -2.57 -17.45 -0.40
C MET A 170 -1.32 -16.58 -0.40
N ASP A 171 -0.15 -17.15 -0.71
CA ASP A 171 1.11 -16.40 -0.74
C ASP A 171 1.15 -15.41 -1.91
N TYR A 172 0.33 -15.68 -2.92
CA TYR A 172 0.07 -14.77 -4.04
C TYR A 172 -1.11 -13.85 -3.80
N GLY A 173 -1.75 -13.86 -2.62
CA GLY A 173 -2.86 -12.96 -2.28
C GLY A 173 -4.25 -13.48 -2.66
N ILE A 174 -4.39 -14.75 -3.02
CA ILE A 174 -5.70 -15.37 -3.26
C ILE A 174 -6.35 -15.70 -1.92
N ASP A 175 -7.65 -15.39 -1.78
CA ASP A 175 -8.35 -15.63 -0.52
C ASP A 175 -8.49 -17.14 -0.24
N ILE A 176 -8.36 -17.51 1.04
CA ILE A 176 -8.46 -18.90 1.52
C ILE A 176 -9.75 -19.61 1.09
N TYR A 177 -10.87 -18.90 0.96
CA TYR A 177 -12.15 -19.48 0.52
C TYR A 177 -12.05 -19.96 -0.93
N VAL A 178 -11.38 -19.22 -1.79
CA VAL A 178 -11.09 -19.64 -3.18
C VAL A 178 -10.17 -20.86 -3.18
N CYS A 179 -9.13 -20.84 -2.36
CA CYS A 179 -8.22 -21.99 -2.20
C CYS A 179 -8.98 -23.26 -1.76
N ASN A 180 -9.98 -23.11 -0.88
CA ASN A 180 -10.81 -24.22 -0.41
C ASN A 180 -11.77 -24.75 -1.49
N LEU A 181 -12.31 -23.89 -2.35
CA LEU A 181 -13.09 -24.33 -3.52
C LEU A 181 -12.22 -25.18 -4.46
N ILE A 182 -10.99 -24.75 -4.72
CA ILE A 182 -10.02 -25.49 -5.52
C ILE A 182 -9.68 -26.83 -4.85
N ALA A 183 -9.40 -26.83 -3.54
CA ALA A 183 -9.15 -28.04 -2.76
C ALA A 183 -10.30 -29.05 -2.81
N THR A 184 -11.54 -28.56 -2.85
CA THR A 184 -12.75 -29.39 -2.96
C THR A 184 -12.86 -30.01 -4.35
N ASP A 185 -12.64 -29.22 -5.40
CA ASP A 185 -12.66 -29.66 -6.79
C ASP A 185 -11.56 -30.70 -7.09
N LEU A 186 -10.35 -30.49 -6.57
CA LEU A 186 -9.23 -31.45 -6.67
C LEU A 186 -9.44 -32.72 -5.83
N LYS A 187 -10.54 -32.82 -5.06
CA LYS A 187 -10.89 -33.94 -4.17
C LYS A 187 -9.76 -34.33 -3.22
N THR A 188 -8.98 -33.34 -2.82
CA THR A 188 -7.86 -33.49 -1.89
C THR A 188 -8.38 -33.57 -0.44
N LEU A 189 -9.18 -34.59 -0.14
CA LEU A 189 -9.80 -34.86 1.17
C LEU A 189 -8.78 -35.12 2.31
N LYS A 190 -7.47 -35.12 2.01
CA LYS A 190 -6.36 -35.19 2.97
C LYS A 190 -5.92 -33.82 3.53
N LEU A 191 -6.53 -32.72 3.11
CA LEU A 191 -6.05 -31.34 3.36
C LEU A 191 -6.22 -30.75 4.77
N ASN A 192 -6.44 -31.54 5.83
CA ASN A 192 -6.72 -30.96 7.15
C ASN A 192 -5.53 -30.22 7.77
N THR A 193 -4.31 -30.73 7.63
CA THR A 193 -3.13 -30.05 8.14
C THR A 193 -2.87 -28.77 7.36
N LYS A 194 -2.66 -28.85 6.04
CA LYS A 194 -2.39 -27.66 5.19
C LYS A 194 -3.46 -26.58 5.29
N ARG A 195 -4.73 -26.95 5.41
CA ARG A 195 -5.83 -26.00 5.64
C ARG A 195 -5.75 -25.32 7.01
N MET A 196 -5.45 -26.07 8.06
CA MET A 196 -5.17 -25.52 9.38
C MET A 196 -3.96 -24.56 9.33
N GLU A 197 -2.85 -24.95 8.70
CA GLU A 197 -1.66 -24.09 8.53
C GLU A 197 -2.04 -22.76 7.86
N ALA A 198 -2.79 -22.85 6.77
CA ALA A 198 -3.29 -21.72 6.01
C ALA A 198 -4.22 -20.81 6.83
N LEU A 199 -5.12 -21.38 7.61
CA LEU A 199 -6.00 -20.63 8.51
C LEU A 199 -5.23 -19.88 9.60
N VAL A 200 -4.28 -20.56 10.26
CA VAL A 200 -3.40 -19.94 11.25
C VAL A 200 -2.66 -18.75 10.62
N LYS A 201 -2.06 -18.95 9.44
CA LYS A 201 -1.37 -17.90 8.68
C LYS A 201 -2.30 -16.73 8.34
N LYS A 202 -3.52 -16.99 7.85
CA LYS A 202 -4.51 -15.94 7.54
C LYS A 202 -4.88 -15.12 8.77
N ILE A 203 -5.14 -15.77 9.90
CA ILE A 203 -5.55 -15.09 11.14
C ILE A 203 -4.42 -14.20 11.64
N ILE A 204 -3.18 -14.71 11.67
CA ILE A 204 -1.99 -13.94 12.07
C ILE A 204 -1.77 -12.75 11.13
N GLN A 205 -1.80 -12.97 9.82
CA GLN A 205 -1.65 -11.89 8.82
C GLN A 205 -2.75 -10.84 8.96
N THR A 206 -4.00 -11.26 9.19
CA THR A 206 -5.12 -10.34 9.43
C THR A 206 -4.92 -9.54 10.71
N ASN A 207 -4.45 -10.17 11.78
CA ASN A 207 -4.12 -9.51 13.05
C ASN A 207 -3.03 -8.45 12.86
N GLN A 208 -1.94 -8.79 12.17
CA GLN A 208 -0.85 -7.86 11.85
C GLN A 208 -1.30 -6.71 10.94
N ASN A 209 -2.11 -6.99 9.91
CA ASN A 209 -2.68 -5.98 9.02
C ASN A 209 -3.64 -5.01 9.75
N ASN A 210 -4.23 -5.44 10.88
CA ASN A 210 -5.01 -4.58 11.76
C ASN A 210 -4.13 -3.79 12.76
N GLY A 211 -2.81 -3.93 12.68
CA GLY A 211 -1.83 -3.21 13.48
C GLY A 211 -1.48 -3.89 14.81
N HIS A 212 -1.96 -5.09 15.07
CA HIS A 212 -1.70 -5.82 16.32
C HIS A 212 -0.35 -6.57 16.26
N THR A 213 0.39 -6.60 17.37
CA THR A 213 1.63 -7.41 17.51
C THR A 213 1.36 -8.76 18.16
N ARG A 214 0.20 -8.89 18.84
CA ARG A 214 -0.25 -10.12 19.50
C ARG A 214 -1.75 -10.32 19.37
N ILE A 215 -2.21 -11.52 19.67
CA ILE A 215 -3.63 -11.88 19.72
C ILE A 215 -3.92 -12.65 21.01
N LEU A 216 -5.07 -12.38 21.64
CA LEU A 216 -5.52 -13.15 22.79
C LEU A 216 -5.81 -14.59 22.33
N LEU A 217 -5.35 -15.59 23.08
CA LEU A 217 -5.51 -17.00 22.73
C LEU A 217 -6.98 -17.38 22.49
N GLU A 218 -7.89 -16.89 23.34
CA GLU A 218 -9.33 -17.13 23.22
C GLU A 218 -9.91 -16.54 21.93
N ASP A 219 -9.53 -15.30 21.59
CA ASP A 219 -9.94 -14.64 20.34
C ASP A 219 -9.42 -15.39 19.12
N PHE A 220 -8.16 -15.86 19.17
CA PHE A 220 -7.57 -16.65 18.11
C PHE A 220 -8.35 -17.95 17.86
N ILE A 221 -8.67 -18.69 18.93
CA ILE A 221 -9.44 -19.94 18.85
C ILE A 221 -10.84 -19.67 18.29
N SER A 222 -11.48 -18.58 18.73
CA SER A 222 -12.79 -18.18 18.23
C SER A 222 -12.77 -17.88 16.73
N LEU A 223 -11.83 -17.03 16.27
CA LEU A 223 -11.66 -16.68 14.86
C LEU A 223 -11.32 -17.89 13.98
N TYR A 224 -10.52 -18.81 14.51
CA TYR A 224 -10.20 -20.07 13.85
C TYR A 224 -11.47 -20.90 13.64
N ASN A 225 -12.24 -21.13 14.70
CA ASN A 225 -13.47 -21.92 14.65
C ASN A 225 -14.52 -21.30 13.73
N GLU A 226 -14.68 -19.97 13.73
CA GLU A 226 -15.59 -19.28 12.82
C GLU A 226 -15.16 -19.41 11.35
N SER A 227 -13.87 -19.26 11.08
CA SER A 227 -13.33 -19.39 9.72
C SER A 227 -13.47 -20.82 9.21
N GLU A 228 -13.20 -21.80 10.07
CA GLU A 228 -13.33 -23.23 9.81
C GLU A 228 -14.78 -23.60 9.46
N LYS A 229 -15.76 -23.15 10.28
CA LYS A 229 -17.20 -23.39 10.05
C LYS A 229 -17.69 -22.87 8.70
N LYS A 230 -17.15 -21.74 8.22
CA LYS A 230 -17.49 -21.18 6.90
C LYS A 230 -16.96 -22.01 5.74
N MET A 231 -15.93 -22.81 5.97
CA MET A 231 -15.25 -23.61 4.93
C MET A 231 -15.67 -25.08 4.95
N SER A 232 -15.98 -25.62 6.14
CA SER A 232 -16.42 -27.00 6.34
C SER A 232 -17.43 -27.06 7.48
N GLN A 233 -18.65 -27.52 7.18
CA GLN A 233 -19.73 -27.63 8.18
C GLN A 233 -19.51 -28.78 9.18
N ASN A 234 -18.62 -29.74 8.88
CA ASN A 234 -18.51 -31.02 9.60
C ASN A 234 -17.11 -31.32 10.15
N PHE A 235 -16.18 -30.34 10.19
CA PHE A 235 -14.82 -30.58 10.67
C PHE A 235 -14.49 -29.74 11.90
N HIS A 236 -14.09 -30.42 12.98
CA HIS A 236 -13.55 -29.81 14.18
C HIS A 236 -12.08 -30.19 14.31
N VAL A 237 -11.19 -29.20 14.24
CA VAL A 237 -9.77 -29.42 14.52
C VAL A 237 -9.59 -29.62 16.02
N ASN A 238 -8.85 -30.66 16.40
CA ASN A 238 -8.48 -30.89 17.79
C ASN A 238 -7.64 -29.69 18.29
N GLN A 239 -8.10 -29.00 19.34
CA GLN A 239 -7.41 -27.83 19.90
C GLN A 239 -5.95 -28.13 20.29
N PHE A 240 -5.65 -29.35 20.75
CA PHE A 240 -4.29 -29.75 21.10
C PHE A 240 -3.37 -29.77 19.86
N LEU A 241 -3.87 -30.24 18.72
CA LEU A 241 -3.12 -30.26 17.46
C LEU A 241 -2.86 -28.82 16.97
N LEU A 242 -3.88 -27.96 17.06
CA LEU A 242 -3.77 -26.54 16.72
C LEU A 242 -2.74 -25.85 17.60
N MET A 243 -2.79 -26.06 18.93
CA MET A 243 -1.84 -25.47 19.87
C MET A 243 -0.42 -25.96 19.66
N ASN A 244 -0.23 -27.27 19.43
CA ASN A 244 1.10 -27.81 19.14
C ASN A 244 1.68 -27.19 17.87
N TYR A 245 0.87 -27.07 16.81
CA TYR A 245 1.30 -26.44 15.56
C TYR A 245 1.72 -24.97 15.75
N ILE A 246 0.92 -24.21 16.50
CA ILE A 246 1.16 -22.80 16.83
C ILE A 246 2.49 -22.62 17.56
N VAL A 247 2.72 -23.39 18.63
CA VAL A 247 3.94 -23.35 19.45
C VAL A 247 5.17 -23.75 18.64
N GLN A 248 5.07 -24.76 17.79
CA GLN A 248 6.22 -25.24 17.01
C GLN A 248 6.62 -24.29 15.87
N ASN A 249 5.65 -23.68 15.18
CA ASN A 249 5.91 -23.06 13.87
C ASN A 249 5.86 -21.54 13.86
N TYR A 250 5.12 -20.90 14.77
CA TYR A 250 4.88 -19.46 14.64
C TYR A 250 5.19 -18.67 15.91
N THR A 251 4.93 -19.22 17.11
CA THR A 251 4.57 -18.34 18.22
C THR A 251 5.26 -18.56 19.55
N ILE A 252 5.44 -17.44 20.25
CA ILE A 252 5.67 -17.40 21.69
C ILE A 252 4.32 -17.15 22.35
N VAL A 253 3.97 -18.00 23.32
CA VAL A 253 2.82 -17.77 24.20
C VAL A 253 3.34 -17.07 25.45
N GLU A 254 2.89 -15.85 25.68
CA GLU A 254 3.27 -15.05 26.85
C GLU A 254 2.02 -14.84 27.71
N GLU A 255 2.13 -15.18 28.99
CA GLU A 255 1.10 -14.90 29.97
C GLU A 255 1.25 -13.48 30.52
N GLU A 256 0.17 -12.72 30.47
CA GLU A 256 0.04 -11.40 31.08
C GLU A 256 -1.27 -11.35 31.87
N ASN A 257 -1.20 -11.11 33.18
CA ASN A 257 -2.36 -10.96 34.06
C ASN A 257 -3.38 -12.13 33.92
N ASN A 258 -2.88 -13.38 33.89
CA ASN A 258 -3.64 -14.62 33.68
C ASN A 258 -4.31 -14.74 32.29
N LEU A 259 -3.91 -13.92 31.32
CA LEU A 259 -4.33 -14.03 29.92
C LEU A 259 -3.16 -14.48 29.06
N SER A 260 -3.42 -15.44 28.18
CA SER A 260 -2.42 -15.98 27.27
C SER A 260 -2.47 -15.27 25.92
N PHE A 261 -1.35 -14.68 25.51
CA PHE A 261 -1.22 -14.00 24.23
C PHE A 261 -0.30 -14.75 23.28
N ILE A 262 -0.72 -14.85 22.03
CA ILE A 262 0.03 -15.43 20.93
C ILE A 262 0.75 -14.29 20.19
N TYR A 263 2.05 -14.43 19.97
CA TYR A 263 2.87 -13.55 19.14
C TYR A 263 3.50 -14.31 17.99
N THR A 264 3.77 -13.65 16.85
CA THR A 264 4.83 -14.19 15.98
C THR A 264 6.19 -14.05 16.66
N LYS A 265 7.13 -14.96 16.37
CA LYS A 265 8.50 -14.86 16.90
C LYS A 265 9.16 -13.51 16.58
N PHE A 266 8.92 -13.00 15.36
CA PHE A 266 9.42 -11.71 14.90
C PHE A 266 8.85 -10.54 15.73
N ASP A 267 7.53 -10.47 15.91
CA ASP A 267 6.90 -9.38 16.66
C ASP A 267 7.31 -9.36 18.13
N TYR A 268 7.42 -10.56 18.73
CA TYR A 268 7.88 -10.70 20.11
C TYR A 268 9.31 -10.20 20.30
N ILE A 269 10.22 -10.61 19.41
CA ILE A 269 11.63 -10.18 19.45
C ILE A 269 11.73 -8.67 19.26
N ASN A 270 10.95 -8.08 18.35
CA ASN A 270 10.95 -6.63 18.15
C ASN A 270 10.52 -5.87 19.41
N GLU A 271 9.43 -6.29 20.07
CA GLU A 271 9.02 -5.66 21.34
C GLU A 271 10.10 -5.79 22.43
N LYS A 272 10.76 -6.96 22.54
CA LYS A 272 11.88 -7.14 23.47
C LYS A 272 13.08 -6.24 23.15
N ASN A 273 13.47 -6.16 21.88
CA ASN A 273 14.56 -5.30 21.43
C ASN A 273 14.27 -3.83 21.73
N ILE A 274 13.03 -3.39 21.52
CA ILE A 274 12.60 -2.04 21.90
C ILE A 274 12.83 -1.81 23.40
N VAL A 275 12.31 -2.68 24.27
CA VAL A 275 12.46 -2.54 25.73
C VAL A 275 13.93 -2.55 26.15
N GLN A 276 14.74 -3.45 25.58
CA GLN A 276 16.17 -3.56 25.85
C GLN A 276 16.91 -2.27 25.48
N HIS A 277 16.69 -1.73 24.27
CA HIS A 277 17.38 -0.52 23.82
C HIS A 277 16.86 0.75 24.49
N ILE A 278 15.56 0.80 24.83
CA ILE A 278 15.00 1.84 25.71
C ILE A 278 15.72 1.84 27.05
N SER A 279 15.85 0.66 27.68
CA SER A 279 16.53 0.52 28.97
C SER A 279 17.98 1.01 28.88
N ARG A 280 18.71 0.59 27.84
CA ARG A 280 20.08 1.06 27.56
C ARG A 280 20.17 2.58 27.44
N LEU A 281 19.27 3.24 26.72
CA LEU A 281 19.30 4.70 26.53
C LEU A 281 18.90 5.46 27.80
N GLN A 282 18.02 4.88 28.63
CA GLN A 282 17.57 5.49 29.88
C GLN A 282 18.58 5.30 31.02
N THR A 283 19.35 4.21 31.05
CA THR A 283 20.38 3.97 32.07
C THR A 283 21.67 4.74 31.80
N ASN A 284 22.01 4.98 30.53
CA ASN A 284 23.20 5.71 30.12
C ASN A 284 22.89 7.17 29.74
N LYS A 285 22.07 7.85 30.55
CA LYS A 285 21.74 9.26 30.35
C LYS A 285 22.93 10.16 30.62
N ILE A 286 23.05 11.20 29.82
CA ILE A 286 23.96 12.32 30.01
C ILE A 286 23.13 13.51 30.47
N THR A 287 23.55 14.20 31.52
CA THR A 287 22.95 15.46 31.95
C THR A 287 23.63 16.62 31.24
N PHE A 288 22.85 17.61 30.82
CA PHE A 288 23.33 18.83 30.18
C PHE A 288 23.06 20.04 31.09
N ASP A 289 23.92 21.06 31.01
CA ASP A 289 23.74 22.32 31.73
C ASP A 289 22.69 23.21 31.04
N PHE A 290 21.42 22.83 31.17
CA PHE A 290 20.29 23.58 30.61
C PHE A 290 19.92 24.77 31.51
N ASN A 291 19.83 25.96 30.91
CA ASN A 291 19.36 27.17 31.57
C ASN A 291 18.19 27.80 30.80
N TYR A 292 17.16 28.24 31.52
CA TYR A 292 16.01 28.93 30.92
C TYR A 292 16.37 30.21 30.16
N LYS A 293 17.50 30.85 30.45
CA LYS A 293 18.01 32.02 29.68
C LYS A 293 18.25 31.71 28.20
N TYR A 294 18.47 30.45 27.83
CA TYR A 294 18.54 30.05 26.42
C TYR A 294 17.23 30.31 25.69
N ILE A 295 16.08 30.25 26.37
CA ILE A 295 14.77 30.52 25.76
C ILE A 295 14.68 31.98 25.34
N ASP A 296 15.06 32.92 26.21
CA ASP A 296 15.01 34.35 25.90
C ASP A 296 15.89 34.67 24.68
N THR A 297 17.10 34.09 24.64
CA THR A 297 18.03 34.23 23.50
C THR A 297 17.44 33.67 22.20
N VAL A 298 16.73 32.54 22.27
CA VAL A 298 16.09 31.90 21.12
C VAL A 298 14.86 32.69 20.65
N GLU A 299 14.06 33.24 21.57
CA GLU A 299 12.93 34.12 21.26
C GLU A 299 13.39 35.36 20.49
N ASP A 300 14.49 35.99 20.94
CA ASP A 300 15.11 37.14 20.26
C ASP A 300 15.64 36.75 18.86
N LEU A 301 16.35 35.62 18.76
CA LEU A 301 16.95 35.16 17.51
C LEU A 301 15.90 34.79 16.46
N LEU A 302 14.82 34.12 16.87
CA LEU A 302 13.75 33.69 15.98
C LEU A 302 12.65 34.76 15.82
N LYS A 303 12.74 35.88 16.54
CA LYS A 303 11.75 36.96 16.56
C LYS A 303 10.33 36.43 16.83
N CYS A 304 10.21 35.55 17.82
CA CYS A 304 8.94 34.93 18.19
C CYS A 304 8.79 34.82 19.71
N SER A 305 7.56 34.61 20.19
CA SER A 305 7.27 34.31 21.58
C SER A 305 6.65 32.92 21.73
N TYR A 306 7.03 32.22 22.78
CA TYR A 306 6.54 30.89 23.11
C TYR A 306 5.48 30.96 24.22
N SER A 307 4.41 30.16 24.12
CA SER A 307 3.49 29.99 25.26
C SER A 307 4.16 29.23 26.40
N ARG A 308 3.50 29.21 27.57
CA ARG A 308 3.94 28.45 28.74
C ARG A 308 4.23 26.98 28.41
N SER A 309 3.32 26.29 27.71
CA SER A 309 3.50 24.87 27.34
C SER A 309 4.66 24.67 26.36
N GLN A 310 4.89 25.63 25.46
CA GLN A 310 6.03 25.60 24.54
C GLN A 310 7.37 25.85 25.26
N LYS A 311 7.44 26.81 26.19
CA LYS A 311 8.64 27.08 27.01
C LYS A 311 9.05 25.87 27.85
N GLU A 312 8.08 25.16 28.42
CA GLU A 312 8.34 23.95 29.21
C GLU A 312 9.01 22.83 28.39
N CYS A 313 8.79 22.77 27.07
CA CYS A 313 9.42 21.78 26.21
C CYS A 313 10.94 21.90 26.19
N PHE A 314 11.52 23.08 26.38
CA PHE A 314 12.97 23.26 26.37
C PHE A 314 13.68 22.48 27.49
N LYS A 315 12.98 22.14 28.58
CA LYS A 315 13.51 21.25 29.63
C LYS A 315 13.97 19.89 29.12
N LEU A 316 13.48 19.45 27.96
CA LEU A 316 13.92 18.19 27.36
C LEU A 316 15.43 18.17 27.10
N LEU A 317 16.06 19.34 26.97
CA LEU A 317 17.49 19.51 26.76
C LEU A 317 18.29 19.37 28.07
N SER A 318 17.67 19.13 29.22
CA SER A 318 18.37 18.93 30.51
C SER A 318 19.10 17.60 30.60
N SER A 319 18.67 16.59 29.86
CA SER A 319 19.29 15.27 29.85
C SER A 319 18.96 14.50 28.59
N SER A 320 19.80 13.55 28.22
CA SER A 320 19.57 12.65 27.10
C SER A 320 18.58 11.53 27.41
N GLY A 321 18.47 10.55 26.52
CA GLY A 321 17.46 9.51 26.55
C GLY A 321 16.20 9.90 25.78
N ILE A 322 15.10 9.18 26.02
CA ILE A 322 13.89 9.28 25.21
C ILE A 322 12.94 10.32 25.80
N LYS A 323 12.47 11.23 24.95
CA LYS A 323 11.55 12.33 25.24
C LYS A 323 10.37 12.28 24.26
N ILE A 324 9.20 12.71 24.70
CA ILE A 324 7.99 12.73 23.88
C ILE A 324 7.41 14.13 23.86
N LEU A 325 7.14 14.66 22.67
CA LEU A 325 6.42 15.91 22.46
C LEU A 325 5.15 15.63 21.66
N THR A 326 3.98 15.88 22.26
CA THR A 326 2.71 15.77 21.53
C THR A 326 2.02 17.11 21.36
N GLY A 327 1.25 17.23 20.29
CA GLY A 327 0.41 18.40 20.08
C GLY A 327 -0.46 18.22 18.84
N GLY A 328 -1.65 18.80 18.88
CA GLY A 328 -2.53 18.82 17.71
C GLY A 328 -1.98 19.67 16.56
N PRO A 329 -2.64 19.67 15.40
CA PRO A 329 -2.38 20.60 14.31
C PRO A 329 -2.53 22.06 14.78
N GLY A 330 -1.64 22.93 14.32
CA GLY A 330 -1.67 24.36 14.68
C GLY A 330 -1.17 24.70 16.10
N THR A 331 -0.64 23.76 16.88
CA THR A 331 -0.08 24.06 18.22
C THR A 331 1.36 24.60 18.20
N GLY A 332 1.92 24.80 17.01
CA GLY A 332 3.28 25.33 16.84
C GLY A 332 4.40 24.32 17.10
N LYS A 333 4.14 23.00 16.98
CA LYS A 333 5.17 21.93 17.11
C LYS A 333 6.46 22.28 16.36
N THR A 334 6.34 22.66 15.10
CA THR A 334 7.47 23.02 14.25
C THR A 334 8.24 24.24 14.76
N THR A 335 7.55 25.26 15.27
CA THR A 335 8.17 26.45 15.87
C THR A 335 8.95 26.10 17.14
N VAL A 336 8.41 25.20 17.95
CA VAL A 336 9.07 24.66 19.16
C VAL A 336 10.31 23.84 18.79
N ILE A 337 10.22 22.98 17.77
CA ILE A 337 11.36 22.20 17.26
C ILE A 337 12.50 23.13 16.84
N LYS A 338 12.21 24.18 16.06
CA LYS A 338 13.23 25.17 15.66
C LYS A 338 13.93 25.77 16.88
N GLY A 339 13.15 26.17 17.89
CA GLY A 339 13.69 26.75 19.12
C GLY A 339 14.58 25.79 19.90
N ILE A 340 14.12 24.55 20.09
CA ILE A 340 14.86 23.48 20.75
C ILE A 340 16.17 23.18 20.04
N ILE A 341 16.16 23.15 18.70
CA ILE A 341 17.38 22.95 17.90
C ILE A 341 18.40 24.07 18.14
N GLN A 342 17.95 25.33 18.19
CA GLN A 342 18.84 26.46 18.45
C GLN A 342 19.42 26.40 19.86
N ALA A 343 18.57 26.14 20.87
CA ALA A 343 19.03 25.95 22.24
C ALA A 343 20.00 24.76 22.38
N PHE A 344 19.74 23.64 21.69
CA PHE A 344 20.65 22.49 21.67
C PHE A 344 22.04 22.87 21.14
N LYS A 345 22.11 23.63 20.03
CA LYS A 345 23.39 24.10 19.48
C LYS A 345 24.14 25.06 20.41
N MET A 346 23.43 25.80 21.27
CA MET A 346 24.06 26.64 22.29
C MET A 346 24.63 25.79 23.44
N ILE A 347 23.90 24.76 23.86
CA ILE A 347 24.28 23.87 24.98
C ILE A 347 25.39 22.90 24.57
N ASN A 348 25.34 22.40 23.34
CA ASN A 348 26.32 21.47 22.78
C ASN A 348 26.76 21.92 21.38
N PRO A 349 27.69 22.89 21.28
CA PRO A 349 28.12 23.48 20.00
C PRO A 349 28.72 22.47 19.02
N ASN A 350 29.37 21.42 19.52
CA ASN A 350 29.94 20.34 18.72
C ASN A 350 28.98 19.14 18.57
N GLY A 351 27.77 19.26 19.09
CA GLY A 351 26.77 18.21 19.07
C GLY A 351 26.16 18.01 17.69
N ASN A 352 26.18 16.79 17.20
CA ASN A 352 25.57 16.46 15.92
C ASN A 352 24.09 16.10 16.12
N LEU A 353 23.24 16.56 15.20
CA LEU A 353 21.81 16.22 15.20
C LEU A 353 21.34 15.74 13.84
N ILE A 354 20.26 14.96 13.85
CA ILE A 354 19.56 14.51 12.64
C ILE A 354 18.05 14.65 12.81
N LEU A 355 17.40 15.13 11.75
CA LEU A 355 15.95 15.19 11.64
C LEU A 355 15.46 14.02 10.80
N THR A 356 14.46 13.31 11.29
CA THR A 356 13.88 12.17 10.61
C THR A 356 12.35 12.17 10.68
N ALA A 357 11.71 11.54 9.70
CA ALA A 357 10.28 11.31 9.68
C ALA A 357 9.95 9.96 8.99
N PRO A 358 8.77 9.37 9.20
CA PRO A 358 8.41 8.10 8.58
C PRO A 358 8.15 8.22 7.07
N THR A 359 7.78 9.40 6.57
CA THR A 359 7.48 9.64 5.14
C THR A 359 8.35 10.74 4.55
N GLY A 360 8.57 10.69 3.23
CA GLY A 360 9.35 11.70 2.51
C GLY A 360 8.73 13.10 2.61
N ASN A 361 7.40 13.20 2.54
CA ASN A 361 6.69 14.49 2.66
C ASN A 361 6.84 15.10 4.06
N ALA A 362 6.77 14.29 5.12
CA ALA A 362 7.00 14.78 6.48
C ALA A 362 8.46 15.24 6.67
N ALA A 363 9.43 14.48 6.16
CA ALA A 363 10.84 14.88 6.20
C ALA A 363 11.06 16.19 5.44
N LYS A 364 10.49 16.35 4.24
CA LYS A 364 10.57 17.60 3.48
C LYS A 364 10.00 18.79 4.25
N ARG A 365 8.84 18.65 4.88
CA ARG A 365 8.25 19.71 5.72
C ARG A 365 9.14 20.11 6.90
N MET A 366 9.78 19.13 7.53
CA MET A 366 10.79 19.42 8.55
C MET A 366 11.95 20.22 7.95
N TYR A 367 12.42 19.90 6.75
CA TYR A 367 13.45 20.66 6.06
C TYR A 367 13.00 22.09 5.74
N ASP A 368 11.87 22.27 5.07
CA ASP A 368 11.33 23.59 4.66
C ASP A 368 11.14 24.52 5.85
N SER A 369 10.75 23.95 6.99
CA SER A 369 10.55 24.72 8.20
C SER A 369 11.86 24.98 8.94
N THR A 370 12.69 23.98 9.20
CA THR A 370 13.87 24.11 10.07
C THR A 370 15.12 24.61 9.35
N GLY A 371 15.16 24.51 8.01
CA GLY A 371 16.36 24.72 7.20
C GLY A 371 17.42 23.63 7.36
N ILE A 372 17.15 22.57 8.13
CA ILE A 372 18.09 21.47 8.40
C ILE A 372 17.65 20.25 7.62
N LYS A 373 18.60 19.65 6.89
CA LYS A 373 18.34 18.47 6.06
C LYS A 373 17.73 17.35 6.90
N ALA A 374 16.55 16.90 6.48
CA ALA A 374 15.79 15.84 7.12
C ALA A 374 15.67 14.63 6.18
N TYR A 375 15.55 13.44 6.76
CA TYR A 375 15.53 12.18 6.03
C TYR A 375 14.33 11.33 6.43
N THR A 376 13.94 10.37 5.58
CA THR A 376 13.07 9.31 6.10
C THR A 376 13.84 8.45 7.10
N ILE A 377 13.17 7.83 8.08
CA ILE A 377 13.83 6.90 9.01
C ILE A 377 14.53 5.78 8.24
N HIS A 378 13.89 5.24 7.19
CA HIS A 378 14.48 4.24 6.29
C HIS A 378 15.78 4.73 5.67
N SER A 379 15.78 5.92 5.07
CA SER A 379 16.96 6.52 4.45
C SER A 379 18.07 6.79 5.46
N ALA A 380 17.74 7.27 6.67
CA ALA A 380 18.71 7.49 7.73
C ALA A 380 19.39 6.18 8.17
N LEU A 381 18.63 5.09 8.23
CA LEU A 381 19.11 3.75 8.58
C LEU A 381 19.78 3.00 7.41
N GLY A 382 19.79 3.56 6.20
CA GLY A 382 20.35 2.91 5.00
C GLY A 382 19.48 1.77 4.45
N ILE A 383 18.18 1.75 4.78
CA ILE A 383 17.24 0.73 4.31
C ILE A 383 16.79 1.08 2.88
N THR A 384 16.89 0.11 1.99
CA THR A 384 16.55 0.23 0.56
C THR A 384 15.39 -0.71 0.19
N PRO A 385 14.65 -0.42 -0.89
CA PRO A 385 13.58 -1.31 -1.37
C PRO A 385 14.10 -2.71 -1.69
N TYR A 386 13.22 -3.71 -1.56
CA TYR A 386 13.48 -5.12 -1.87
C TYR A 386 14.48 -5.85 -0.96
N GLN A 387 15.00 -5.19 0.08
CA GLN A 387 15.79 -5.88 1.08
C GLN A 387 14.93 -6.84 1.91
N THR A 388 15.49 -8.00 2.22
CA THR A 388 14.86 -8.92 3.18
C THR A 388 14.97 -8.37 4.60
N LEU A 389 14.09 -8.82 5.51
CA LEU A 389 14.16 -8.43 6.93
C LEU A 389 15.51 -8.78 7.57
N GLU A 390 16.13 -9.88 7.12
CA GLU A 390 17.44 -10.32 7.58
C GLU A 390 18.55 -9.37 7.10
N GLU A 391 18.55 -9.02 5.82
CA GLU A 391 19.49 -8.04 5.25
C GLU A 391 19.41 -6.69 5.95
N ILE A 392 18.20 -6.21 6.23
CA ILE A 392 17.98 -4.96 6.97
C ILE A 392 18.62 -5.08 8.35
N THR A 393 18.28 -6.12 9.11
CA THR A 393 18.71 -6.28 10.51
C THR A 393 20.23 -6.35 10.67
N LEU A 394 20.92 -6.95 9.70
CA LEU A 394 22.38 -7.10 9.66
C LEU A 394 23.09 -5.83 9.19
N ASN A 395 22.51 -5.08 8.24
CA ASN A 395 23.18 -3.98 7.56
C ASN A 395 22.66 -2.58 7.95
N ILE A 396 21.87 -2.45 9.03
CA ILE A 396 21.43 -1.13 9.49
C ILE A 396 22.61 -0.20 9.77
N LYS A 397 22.52 1.04 9.27
CA LYS A 397 23.52 2.08 9.52
C LYS A 397 23.45 2.55 10.98
N LYS A 398 24.59 2.63 11.66
CA LYS A 398 24.69 3.27 12.98
C LYS A 398 24.52 4.78 12.85
N LEU A 399 23.74 5.37 13.76
CA LEU A 399 23.47 6.80 13.83
C LEU A 399 24.34 7.42 14.93
N ASP A 400 25.47 8.00 14.54
CA ASP A 400 26.36 8.74 15.44
C ASP A 400 25.90 10.20 15.60
N TYR A 401 24.74 10.37 16.24
CA TYR A 401 24.14 11.66 16.52
C TYR A 401 23.84 11.79 18.02
N ASP A 402 24.07 12.98 18.56
CA ASP A 402 23.80 13.30 19.96
C ASP A 402 22.31 13.66 20.16
N PHE A 403 21.67 14.17 19.11
CA PHE A 403 20.25 14.48 19.12
C PHE A 403 19.53 13.98 17.87
N VAL A 404 18.59 13.05 18.06
CA VAL A 404 17.76 12.49 16.99
C VAL A 404 16.33 12.94 17.21
N ILE A 405 15.75 13.58 16.19
CA ILE A 405 14.36 14.07 16.22
C ILE A 405 13.56 13.26 15.21
N VAL A 406 12.44 12.69 15.65
CA VAL A 406 11.51 11.93 14.80
C VAL A 406 10.16 12.64 14.81
N ASP A 407 9.78 13.29 13.71
CA ASP A 407 8.45 13.87 13.54
C ASP A 407 7.46 12.84 12.97
N GLU A 408 6.16 13.08 13.17
CA GLU A 408 5.05 12.17 12.85
C GLU A 408 5.27 10.74 13.39
N SER A 409 5.81 10.61 14.61
CA SER A 409 6.17 9.34 15.23
C SER A 409 4.98 8.40 15.48
N SER A 410 3.74 8.89 15.37
CA SER A 410 2.53 8.06 15.38
C SER A 410 2.48 7.06 14.21
N MET A 411 3.17 7.36 13.11
CA MET A 411 3.20 6.49 11.93
C MET A 411 4.31 5.43 11.96
N VAL A 412 5.14 5.38 13.01
CA VAL A 412 6.27 4.45 13.11
C VAL A 412 5.80 3.09 13.64
N ASP A 413 6.11 2.01 12.92
CA ASP A 413 5.83 0.63 13.33
C ASP A 413 6.89 0.05 14.28
N SER A 414 6.59 -1.10 14.88
CA SER A 414 7.45 -1.76 15.86
C SER A 414 8.82 -2.14 15.31
N PHE A 415 8.89 -2.63 14.06
CA PHE A 415 10.14 -3.09 13.47
C PHE A 415 11.09 -1.92 13.17
N ILE A 416 10.58 -0.87 12.52
CA ILE A 416 11.37 0.32 12.20
C ILE A 416 11.81 1.03 13.48
N PHE A 417 10.97 1.08 14.51
CA PHE A 417 11.35 1.65 15.80
C PHE A 417 12.44 0.84 16.52
N SER A 418 12.33 -0.50 16.49
CA SER A 418 13.37 -1.41 16.98
C SER A 418 14.72 -1.17 16.28
N CYS A 419 14.72 -1.06 14.95
CA CYS A 419 15.91 -0.75 14.16
C CYS A 419 16.50 0.64 14.50
N LEU A 420 15.63 1.65 14.64
CA LEU A 420 16.04 2.99 15.04
C LEU A 420 16.76 2.95 16.38
N LEU A 421 16.15 2.39 17.43
CA LEU A 421 16.75 2.31 18.76
C LEU A 421 18.06 1.52 18.79
N LYS A 422 18.17 0.45 17.99
CA LYS A 422 19.40 -0.35 17.84
C LYS A 422 20.54 0.49 17.23
N SER A 423 20.21 1.43 16.33
CA SER A 423 21.20 2.27 15.64
C SER A 423 21.78 3.41 16.48
N LEU A 424 21.11 3.81 17.57
CA LEU A 424 21.50 4.96 18.41
C LEU A 424 22.65 4.61 19.36
N LYS A 425 23.59 5.54 19.57
CA LYS A 425 24.63 5.40 20.60
C LYS A 425 24.10 5.70 22.01
N ASN A 426 24.86 5.31 23.02
CA ASN A 426 24.57 5.70 24.40
C ASN A 426 24.68 7.23 24.53
N GLY A 427 23.91 7.83 25.43
CA GLY A 427 23.91 9.27 25.63
C GLY A 427 23.17 10.08 24.57
N THR A 428 22.61 9.46 23.52
CA THR A 428 21.76 10.15 22.53
C THR A 428 20.44 10.62 23.17
N THR A 429 20.05 11.86 22.87
CA THR A 429 18.69 12.37 23.10
C THR A 429 17.81 11.96 21.92
N LEU A 430 16.75 11.19 22.15
CA LEU A 430 15.75 10.83 21.15
C LEU A 430 14.45 11.57 21.45
N LEU A 431 14.04 12.50 20.58
CA LEU A 431 12.78 13.22 20.68
C LEU A 431 11.77 12.65 19.68
N LEU A 432 10.71 12.05 20.21
CA LEU A 432 9.56 11.57 19.42
C LEU A 432 8.47 12.63 19.42
N ILE A 433 8.03 13.01 18.22
CA ILE A 433 7.05 14.08 18.02
C ILE A 433 5.88 13.54 17.24
N GLY A 434 4.65 13.81 17.71
CA GLY A 434 3.46 13.40 16.98
C GLY A 434 2.16 13.91 17.58
N ASP A 435 1.06 13.48 16.98
CA ASP A 435 -0.28 13.70 17.50
C ASP A 435 -0.92 12.35 17.82
N ASN A 436 -1.28 12.16 19.10
CA ASN A 436 -1.91 10.93 19.57
C ASN A 436 -3.29 10.69 18.93
N ASN A 437 -3.91 11.76 18.39
CA ASN A 437 -5.21 11.69 17.75
C ASN A 437 -5.12 11.42 16.24
N GLN A 438 -3.93 11.50 15.63
CA GLN A 438 -3.73 11.10 14.23
C GLN A 438 -3.73 9.59 14.07
N LEU A 439 -3.82 9.10 12.82
CA LEU A 439 -3.83 7.67 12.53
C LEU A 439 -2.54 7.00 13.01
N PRO A 440 -2.63 5.78 13.56
CA PRO A 440 -1.46 5.00 13.93
C PRO A 440 -0.71 4.48 12.69
N SER A 441 0.48 3.92 12.90
CA SER A 441 1.33 3.34 11.84
C SER A 441 0.60 2.35 10.94
N VAL A 442 0.97 2.27 9.66
CA VAL A 442 0.42 1.26 8.75
C VAL A 442 0.87 -0.14 9.16
N GLY A 443 2.11 -0.28 9.61
CA GLY A 443 2.62 -1.51 10.22
C GLY A 443 2.02 -1.80 11.59
N ASN A 444 2.41 -2.92 12.19
CA ASN A 444 1.95 -3.33 13.50
C ASN A 444 2.70 -2.66 14.65
N GLY A 445 2.01 -2.56 15.79
CA GLY A 445 2.48 -1.88 16.99
C GLY A 445 1.84 -0.50 17.20
N ASN A 446 2.00 0.06 18.39
CA ASN A 446 1.41 1.35 18.76
C ASN A 446 2.45 2.18 19.52
N ILE A 447 3.62 2.43 18.90
CA ILE A 447 4.80 2.92 19.61
C ILE A 447 4.53 4.22 20.38
N LEU A 448 4.11 5.30 19.71
CA LEU A 448 3.89 6.58 20.38
C LEU A 448 2.83 6.46 21.49
N GLY A 449 1.70 5.79 21.20
CA GLY A 449 0.61 5.61 22.16
C GLY A 449 1.03 4.79 23.38
N ASP A 450 1.75 3.68 23.17
CA ASP A 450 2.21 2.79 24.23
C ASP A 450 3.25 3.47 25.14
N LEU A 451 4.18 4.25 24.57
CA LEU A 451 5.17 5.01 25.34
C LEU A 451 4.51 6.11 26.19
N ILE A 452 3.49 6.80 25.66
CA ILE A 452 2.71 7.78 26.42
C ILE A 452 1.93 7.07 27.54
N GLN A 453 1.23 5.98 27.21
CA GLN A 453 0.41 5.24 28.17
C GLN A 453 1.24 4.58 29.28
N SER A 454 2.50 4.20 29.01
CA SER A 454 3.39 3.62 30.02
C SER A 454 3.74 4.61 31.13
N LYS A 455 3.60 5.93 30.88
CA LYS A 455 3.99 7.03 31.80
C LYS A 455 5.44 6.93 32.28
N SER A 456 6.31 6.28 31.51
CA SER A 456 7.70 6.02 31.89
C SER A 456 8.70 7.03 31.31
N PHE A 457 8.22 7.98 30.51
CA PHE A 457 9.05 8.92 29.76
C PHE A 457 8.63 10.36 30.02
N GLU A 458 9.58 11.28 29.86
CA GLU A 458 9.28 12.72 29.88
C GLU A 458 8.38 13.05 28.70
N HIS A 459 7.18 13.55 29.02
CA HIS A 459 6.14 13.86 28.06
C HIS A 459 5.74 15.32 28.17
N TYR A 460 5.85 16.03 27.06
CA TYR A 460 5.47 17.43 26.91
C TYR A 460 4.27 17.50 25.98
N HIS A 461 3.22 18.22 26.39
CA HIS A 461 2.00 18.36 25.62
C HIS A 461 1.73 19.82 25.28
N LEU A 462 1.57 20.11 23.99
CA LEU A 462 1.17 21.42 23.48
C LEU A 462 -0.35 21.47 23.35
N ASP A 463 -0.96 22.33 24.16
CA ASP A 463 -2.41 22.52 24.31
C ASP A 463 -2.94 23.79 23.62
N THR A 464 -2.06 24.78 23.41
CA THR A 464 -2.39 26.09 22.86
C THR A 464 -2.33 26.05 21.33
N ILE A 465 -3.40 26.51 20.66
CA ILE A 465 -3.49 26.52 19.19
C ILE A 465 -3.32 27.97 18.70
N PHE A 466 -2.44 28.17 17.72
CA PHE A 466 -2.04 29.48 17.19
C PHE A 466 -2.50 29.64 15.74
N ARG A 467 -3.81 29.77 15.55
CA ARG A 467 -4.48 29.85 14.23
C ARG A 467 -5.36 31.13 14.16
N GLN A 468 -5.60 31.66 12.97
CA GLN A 468 -6.32 32.93 12.77
C GLN A 468 -7.82 32.81 13.10
N SER A 469 -8.53 33.93 13.31
CA SER A 469 -9.96 33.97 13.72
C SER A 469 -10.90 33.19 12.79
N GLY A 470 -10.62 33.13 11.49
CA GLY A 470 -11.37 32.35 10.50
C GLY A 470 -11.17 30.83 10.57
N GLU A 471 -10.12 30.35 11.23
CA GLU A 471 -9.82 28.91 11.37
C GLU A 471 -10.47 28.29 12.61
N SER A 472 -11.29 29.07 13.33
CA SER A 472 -11.90 28.69 14.61
C SER A 472 -12.90 27.54 14.51
N SER A 473 -13.68 27.45 13.42
CA SER A 473 -14.65 26.35 13.21
C SER A 473 -13.98 25.02 12.90
N ILE A 474 -12.93 24.99 12.07
CA ILE A 474 -12.13 23.78 11.82
C ILE A 474 -11.57 23.23 13.13
N ILE A 475 -11.01 24.09 13.98
CA ILE A 475 -10.46 23.71 15.29
C ILE A 475 -11.57 23.24 16.23
N THR A 476 -12.66 23.99 16.31
CA THR A 476 -13.78 23.65 17.19
C THR A 476 -14.39 22.31 16.78
N ASN A 477 -14.67 22.12 15.49
CA ASN A 477 -15.24 20.90 14.94
C ASN A 477 -14.28 19.72 15.07
N SER A 478 -12.97 19.91 14.85
CA SER A 478 -11.99 18.82 15.07
C SER A 478 -11.97 18.34 16.53
N LYS A 479 -12.06 19.25 17.51
CA LYS A 479 -12.23 18.89 18.93
C LYS A 479 -13.56 18.19 19.20
N MET A 480 -14.65 18.65 18.57
CA MET A 480 -15.96 18.01 18.69
C MET A 480 -15.94 16.59 18.14
N VAL A 481 -15.36 16.37 16.97
CA VAL A 481 -15.17 15.05 16.35
C VAL A 481 -14.36 14.13 17.27
N ILE A 482 -13.23 14.61 17.82
CA ILE A 482 -12.42 13.84 18.80
C ILE A 482 -13.26 13.37 19.99
N ASN A 483 -14.08 14.27 20.53
CA ASN A 483 -14.93 14.02 21.70
C ASN A 483 -16.23 13.26 21.36
N GLY A 484 -16.46 12.90 20.10
CA GLY A 484 -17.68 12.21 19.67
C GLY A 484 -18.93 13.10 19.67
N ILE A 485 -18.77 14.43 19.62
CA ILE A 485 -19.86 15.40 19.58
C ILE A 485 -20.24 15.63 18.11
N ASN A 486 -21.48 15.30 17.75
CA ASN A 486 -21.95 15.27 16.36
C ASN A 486 -22.59 16.58 15.86
N ASN A 487 -22.86 17.53 16.75
CA ASN A 487 -23.46 18.83 16.39
C ASN A 487 -22.40 19.84 15.92
N LEU A 488 -21.73 19.54 14.80
CA LEU A 488 -20.66 20.38 14.25
C LEU A 488 -21.19 21.77 13.87
N LYS A 489 -20.37 22.80 14.04
CA LYS A 489 -20.71 24.19 13.72
C LYS A 489 -20.42 24.48 12.26
N GLU A 490 -21.42 24.95 11.52
CA GLU A 490 -21.25 25.41 10.14
C GLU A 490 -21.04 26.93 10.08
N ASP A 491 -20.16 27.35 9.18
CA ASP A 491 -19.92 28.75 8.82
C ASP A 491 -19.41 28.83 7.36
N ASP A 492 -18.86 29.98 6.96
CA ASP A 492 -18.33 30.14 5.60
C ASP A 492 -17.13 29.22 5.30
N ASN A 493 -16.39 28.82 6.32
CA ASN A 493 -15.17 28.02 6.23
C ASN A 493 -15.41 26.53 6.54
N PHE A 494 -16.58 26.16 7.07
CA PHE A 494 -16.95 24.78 7.36
C PHE A 494 -18.40 24.51 6.95
N LYS A 495 -18.60 23.73 5.87
CA LYS A 495 -19.94 23.43 5.31
C LYS A 495 -20.21 21.93 5.25
N ILE A 496 -21.46 21.53 5.52
CA ILE A 496 -21.90 20.13 5.46
C ILE A 496 -23.05 19.99 4.46
N PHE A 497 -22.85 19.13 3.46
CA PHE A 497 -23.85 18.76 2.46
C PHE A 497 -24.32 17.32 2.68
N TYR A 498 -25.61 17.09 2.42
CA TYR A 498 -26.27 15.81 2.64
C TYR A 498 -26.74 15.25 1.30
N ALA A 499 -26.28 14.04 0.97
CA ALA A 499 -26.65 13.32 -0.24
C ALA A 499 -27.44 12.07 0.13
N LYS A 500 -28.61 11.84 -0.48
CA LYS A 500 -29.44 10.65 -0.20
C LYS A 500 -28.79 9.38 -0.74
N THR A 501 -28.12 9.48 -1.88
CA THR A 501 -27.49 8.33 -2.58
C THR A 501 -26.00 8.55 -2.81
N GLU A 502 -25.29 7.46 -3.11
CA GLU A 502 -23.87 7.56 -3.49
C GLU A 502 -23.68 8.33 -4.81
N ASP A 503 -24.62 8.20 -5.76
CA ASP A 503 -24.59 8.96 -7.02
C ASP A 503 -24.77 10.46 -6.81
N GLU A 504 -25.71 10.85 -5.95
CA GLU A 504 -25.91 12.25 -5.58
C GLU A 504 -24.66 12.84 -4.92
N MET A 505 -23.99 12.07 -4.06
CA MET A 505 -22.72 12.47 -3.43
C MET A 505 -21.63 12.72 -4.48
N VAL A 506 -21.46 11.81 -5.45
CA VAL A 506 -20.48 11.96 -6.53
C VAL A 506 -20.79 13.19 -7.39
N ASN A 507 -22.06 13.45 -7.69
CA ASN A 507 -22.48 14.64 -8.43
C ASN A 507 -22.20 15.94 -7.67
N MET A 508 -22.50 15.98 -6.36
CA MET A 508 -22.15 17.13 -5.51
C MET A 508 -20.64 17.35 -5.48
N ALA A 509 -19.86 16.29 -5.28
CA ALA A 509 -18.40 16.35 -5.23
C ALA A 509 -17.79 16.88 -6.53
N THR A 510 -18.27 16.40 -7.68
CA THR A 510 -17.80 16.86 -9.00
C THR A 510 -18.20 18.30 -9.30
N ASN A 511 -19.37 18.77 -8.84
CA ASN A 511 -19.75 20.18 -8.95
C ASN A 511 -18.86 21.09 -8.08
N VAL A 512 -18.63 20.70 -6.82
CA VAL A 512 -17.72 21.40 -5.89
C VAL A 512 -16.30 21.49 -6.46
N ALA A 513 -15.84 20.43 -7.12
CA ALA A 513 -14.55 20.39 -7.81
C ALA A 513 -14.53 21.32 -9.04
N ARG A 514 -15.57 21.27 -9.89
CA ARG A 514 -15.68 22.13 -11.09
C ARG A 514 -15.57 23.61 -10.73
N GLU A 515 -16.34 24.06 -9.74
CA GLU A 515 -16.31 25.46 -9.29
C GLU A 515 -14.91 25.90 -8.84
N ARG A 516 -14.17 25.01 -8.18
CA ARG A 516 -12.80 25.28 -7.70
C ARG A 516 -11.78 25.28 -8.83
N TYR A 517 -11.88 24.33 -9.76
CA TYR A 517 -11.01 24.32 -10.94
C TYR A 517 -11.19 25.56 -11.80
N LEU A 518 -12.43 26.07 -11.94
CA LEU A 518 -12.72 27.32 -12.66
C LEU A 518 -12.12 28.56 -11.97
N LYS A 519 -11.93 28.52 -10.65
CA LYS A 519 -11.33 29.59 -9.85
C LYS A 519 -9.83 29.41 -9.59
N ASP A 520 -9.25 28.33 -10.09
CA ASP A 520 -7.88 27.90 -9.81
C ASP A 520 -7.56 27.79 -8.30
N GLU A 521 -8.57 27.39 -7.50
CA GLU A 521 -8.43 27.19 -6.07
C GLU A 521 -7.75 25.86 -5.76
N ASP A 522 -6.73 25.86 -4.88
CA ASP A 522 -6.15 24.61 -4.40
C ASP A 522 -7.11 23.88 -3.45
N PHE A 523 -7.38 22.62 -3.78
CA PHE A 523 -8.16 21.74 -2.93
C PHE A 523 -7.73 20.28 -3.08
N LYS A 524 -8.08 19.48 -2.08
CA LYS A 524 -7.94 18.03 -2.12
C LYS A 524 -9.27 17.37 -1.74
N LEU A 525 -9.64 16.33 -2.49
CA LEU A 525 -10.78 15.49 -2.16
C LEU A 525 -10.34 14.25 -1.38
N PHE A 526 -10.98 13.99 -0.25
CA PHE A 526 -10.79 12.80 0.57
C PHE A 526 -11.90 11.80 0.35
N SER A 527 -11.49 10.56 0.11
CA SER A 527 -12.36 9.41 -0.05
C SER A 527 -11.92 8.29 0.91
N PRO A 528 -12.88 7.53 1.47
CA PRO A 528 -12.57 6.56 2.52
C PRO A 528 -11.77 5.34 2.02
N VAL A 529 -11.81 5.03 0.73
CA VAL A 529 -11.23 3.79 0.18
C VAL A 529 -10.64 3.95 -1.21
N LYS A 530 -9.75 3.02 -1.59
CA LYS A 530 -9.23 2.90 -2.96
C LYS A 530 -10.12 2.11 -3.91
N LYS A 531 -10.93 1.18 -3.40
CA LYS A 531 -11.56 0.12 -4.19
C LYS A 531 -12.52 0.66 -5.26
N ASN A 532 -12.39 0.16 -6.49
CA ASN A 532 -13.26 0.47 -7.64
C ASN A 532 -14.72 0.03 -7.43
N VAL A 533 -14.98 -0.84 -6.45
CA VAL A 533 -16.33 -1.33 -6.11
C VAL A 533 -17.22 -0.20 -5.59
N TYR A 534 -16.65 0.87 -5.03
CA TYR A 534 -17.39 2.03 -4.52
C TYR A 534 -17.26 3.19 -5.48
N LYS A 535 -18.36 3.84 -5.85
CA LYS A 535 -18.34 5.00 -6.77
C LYS A 535 -17.54 6.16 -6.16
N THR A 536 -17.63 6.31 -4.85
CA THR A 536 -16.88 7.27 -4.05
C THR A 536 -15.41 6.90 -3.84
N GLY A 537 -14.94 5.73 -4.28
CA GLY A 537 -13.54 5.30 -4.13
C GLY A 537 -12.56 6.19 -4.90
N THR A 538 -11.35 6.39 -4.35
CA THR A 538 -10.34 7.31 -4.92
C THR A 538 -10.02 7.05 -6.39
N ASN A 539 -9.94 5.79 -6.85
CA ASN A 539 -9.68 5.49 -8.26
C ASN A 539 -10.78 6.02 -9.19
N ASN A 540 -12.05 5.79 -8.82
CA ASN A 540 -13.20 6.28 -9.58
C ASN A 540 -13.28 7.80 -9.53
N MET A 541 -13.13 8.38 -8.34
CA MET A 541 -13.13 9.83 -8.17
C MET A 541 -11.99 10.51 -8.91
N ASN A 542 -10.79 9.93 -8.96
CA ASN A 542 -9.66 10.49 -9.71
C ASN A 542 -9.95 10.57 -11.21
N ASN A 543 -10.50 9.50 -11.81
CA ASN A 543 -10.88 9.51 -13.22
C ASN A 543 -11.99 10.53 -13.50
N LEU A 544 -13.00 10.62 -12.63
CA LEU A 544 -14.07 11.61 -12.77
C LEU A 544 -13.57 13.04 -12.63
N LEU A 545 -12.68 13.29 -11.66
CA LEU A 545 -12.13 14.62 -11.41
C LEU A 545 -11.15 15.05 -12.51
N HIS A 546 -10.41 14.11 -13.11
CA HIS A 546 -9.67 14.34 -14.34
C HIS A 546 -10.60 14.84 -15.46
N ASP A 547 -11.69 14.10 -15.76
CA ASP A 547 -12.65 14.52 -16.80
C ASP A 547 -13.26 15.90 -16.51
N VAL A 548 -13.57 16.18 -15.23
CA VAL A 548 -14.12 17.47 -14.80
C VAL A 548 -13.09 18.59 -14.95
N TYR A 549 -11.83 18.35 -14.57
CA TYR A 549 -10.73 19.29 -14.72
C TYR A 549 -10.55 19.66 -16.19
N PHE A 550 -10.43 18.66 -17.07
CA PHE A 550 -10.22 18.90 -18.50
C PHE A 550 -11.39 19.62 -19.15
N LYS A 551 -12.62 19.20 -18.87
CA LYS A 551 -13.83 19.91 -19.36
C LYS A 551 -13.94 21.34 -18.81
N SER A 552 -13.33 21.64 -17.66
CA SER A 552 -13.36 22.99 -17.08
C SER A 552 -12.26 23.91 -17.59
N LYS A 553 -11.12 23.37 -18.05
CA LYS A 553 -9.95 24.18 -18.46
C LYS A 553 -9.62 24.13 -19.96
N PHE A 554 -10.04 23.11 -20.70
CA PHE A 554 -9.63 22.89 -22.09
C PHE A 554 -10.82 22.64 -23.02
N ILE A 555 -10.77 23.20 -24.23
CA ILE A 555 -11.90 23.21 -25.19
C ILE A 555 -11.73 22.17 -26.31
N ASN A 556 -10.52 21.74 -26.69
CA ASN A 556 -10.27 20.68 -27.68
C ASN A 556 -8.83 20.11 -27.61
N ASP A 557 -8.70 18.86 -28.08
CA ASP A 557 -7.51 18.02 -28.31
C ASP A 557 -6.47 17.98 -27.20
N SER A 558 -6.47 16.86 -26.48
CA SER A 558 -5.50 16.59 -25.43
C SER A 558 -4.57 15.46 -25.85
N ASN A 559 -3.27 15.60 -25.57
CA ASN A 559 -2.25 14.58 -25.80
C ASN A 559 -2.32 13.49 -24.71
N ALA A 560 -3.54 13.02 -24.44
CA ALA A 560 -3.85 12.10 -23.38
C ALA A 560 -3.17 10.74 -23.60
N ILE A 561 -2.50 10.25 -22.57
CA ILE A 561 -1.98 8.91 -22.47
C ILE A 561 -2.95 8.03 -21.71
N LYS A 562 -3.46 6.98 -22.38
CA LYS A 562 -4.18 5.91 -21.69
C LYS A 562 -3.22 4.84 -21.16
N TYR A 563 -3.37 4.49 -19.89
CA TYR A 563 -2.65 3.40 -19.25
C TYR A 563 -3.53 2.67 -18.23
N GLY A 564 -3.81 1.39 -18.50
CA GLY A 564 -4.75 0.61 -17.69
C GLY A 564 -6.16 1.23 -17.71
N SER A 565 -6.69 1.54 -16.53
CA SER A 565 -7.99 2.20 -16.36
C SER A 565 -7.91 3.72 -16.22
N SER A 566 -6.73 4.31 -16.35
CA SER A 566 -6.51 5.74 -16.13
C SER A 566 -6.04 6.42 -17.42
N THR A 567 -6.38 7.70 -17.51
CA THR A 567 -5.93 8.61 -18.56
C THR A 567 -5.06 9.66 -17.88
N PHE A 568 -3.90 9.95 -18.46
CA PHE A 568 -2.93 10.93 -17.99
C PHE A 568 -2.72 11.98 -19.06
N ASP A 569 -2.64 13.24 -18.67
CA ASP A 569 -2.64 14.35 -19.60
C ASP A 569 -1.91 15.56 -19.00
N ILE A 570 -1.57 16.53 -19.85
CA ILE A 570 -0.80 17.70 -19.42
C ILE A 570 -1.66 18.53 -18.46
N GLY A 571 -1.10 18.84 -17.30
CA GLY A 571 -1.77 19.50 -16.19
C GLY A 571 -2.32 18.55 -15.13
N ASP A 572 -2.26 17.23 -15.33
CA ASP A 572 -2.71 16.27 -14.32
C ASP A 572 -1.85 16.30 -13.06
N LYS A 573 -2.54 16.35 -11.90
CA LYS A 573 -1.91 16.08 -10.60
C LYS A 573 -1.70 14.58 -10.45
N VAL A 574 -0.46 14.17 -10.17
CA VAL A 574 -0.04 12.77 -10.03
C VAL A 574 0.67 12.50 -8.71
N ILE A 575 0.73 11.22 -8.32
CA ILE A 575 1.44 10.74 -7.14
C ILE A 575 2.17 9.42 -7.44
N PHE A 576 3.40 9.31 -6.96
CA PHE A 576 4.18 8.09 -7.03
C PHE A 576 3.88 7.14 -5.87
N ASN A 577 3.80 5.84 -6.15
CA ASN A 577 3.37 4.80 -5.22
C ASN A 577 4.49 3.88 -4.73
N VAL A 578 5.72 4.06 -5.25
CA VAL A 578 6.88 3.24 -4.89
C VAL A 578 8.11 4.11 -4.70
N ASN A 579 9.11 3.57 -4.00
CA ASN A 579 10.41 4.19 -3.87
C ASN A 579 11.35 3.70 -4.97
N THR A 580 11.98 4.63 -5.68
CA THR A 580 13.04 4.41 -6.67
C THR A 580 14.22 5.35 -6.38
N ASP A 581 15.25 5.30 -7.21
CA ASP A 581 16.34 6.28 -7.27
C ASP A 581 15.86 7.68 -7.73
N LYS A 582 14.78 7.76 -8.50
CA LYS A 582 14.25 9.01 -9.09
C LYS A 582 13.15 9.68 -8.26
N TYR A 583 12.30 8.89 -7.61
CA TYR A 583 11.12 9.36 -6.90
C TYR A 583 10.79 8.46 -5.72
N TYR A 584 10.07 9.00 -4.74
CA TYR A 584 9.66 8.27 -3.54
C TYR A 584 8.13 8.13 -3.44
N ASN A 585 7.67 7.13 -2.70
CA ASN A 585 6.26 6.87 -2.44
C ASN A 585 5.65 8.06 -1.69
N GLY A 586 4.61 8.65 -2.26
CA GLY A 586 3.95 9.85 -1.75
C GLY A 586 4.41 11.16 -2.40
N LEU A 587 5.43 11.13 -3.27
CA LEU A 587 5.85 12.31 -4.02
C LEU A 587 4.73 12.72 -5.00
N GLU A 588 4.30 13.97 -4.89
CA GLU A 588 3.28 14.57 -5.75
C GLU A 588 3.93 15.46 -6.82
N GLY A 589 3.31 15.53 -7.99
CA GLY A 589 3.74 16.40 -9.07
C GLY A 589 2.63 16.70 -10.07
N THR A 590 2.94 17.53 -11.05
CA THR A 590 2.05 17.90 -12.16
C THR A 590 2.70 17.50 -13.48
N ILE A 591 1.98 16.83 -14.36
CA ILE A 591 2.50 16.53 -15.70
C ILE A 591 2.58 17.85 -16.47
N ILE A 592 3.78 18.24 -16.93
CA ILE A 592 4.00 19.46 -17.70
C ILE A 592 4.26 19.21 -19.18
N ASP A 593 4.71 18.00 -19.55
CA ASP A 593 4.98 17.65 -20.94
C ASP A 593 4.84 16.15 -21.20
N ILE A 594 4.40 15.81 -22.41
CA ILE A 594 4.24 14.44 -22.89
C ILE A 594 4.77 14.38 -24.34
N GLN A 595 5.86 13.64 -24.53
CA GLN A 595 6.49 13.45 -25.84
C GLN A 595 6.53 11.98 -26.23
N ILE A 596 6.40 11.69 -27.53
CA ILE A 596 6.58 10.35 -28.09
C ILE A 596 7.86 10.35 -28.93
N ILE A 597 8.91 9.73 -28.41
CA ILE A 597 10.21 9.61 -29.09
C ILE A 597 10.47 8.13 -29.38
N ARG A 598 10.63 7.77 -30.66
CA ARG A 598 10.92 6.38 -31.10
C ARG A 598 9.94 5.34 -30.52
N ASN A 599 8.62 5.61 -30.60
CA ASN A 599 7.55 4.78 -30.03
C ASN A 599 7.61 4.57 -28.51
N LYS A 600 8.36 5.39 -27.77
CA LYS A 600 8.35 5.42 -26.30
C LYS A 600 7.81 6.75 -25.82
N ARG A 601 6.96 6.71 -24.80
CA ARG A 601 6.44 7.90 -24.14
C ARG A 601 7.48 8.40 -23.14
N HIS A 602 7.75 9.70 -23.20
CA HIS A 602 8.54 10.45 -22.24
C HIS A 602 7.62 11.48 -21.60
N ILE A 603 7.49 11.41 -20.28
CA ILE A 603 6.57 12.26 -19.52
C ILE A 603 7.41 13.06 -18.53
N THR A 604 7.26 14.38 -18.58
CA THR A 604 7.95 15.32 -17.69
C THR A 604 6.98 15.76 -16.61
N ILE A 605 7.37 15.56 -15.36
CA ILE A 605 6.56 15.85 -14.18
C ILE A 605 7.27 16.93 -13.37
N GLU A 606 6.64 18.08 -13.22
CA GLU A 606 7.10 19.11 -12.31
C GLU A 606 6.70 18.74 -10.88
N THR A 607 7.71 18.63 -10.02
CA THR A 607 7.50 18.49 -8.58
C THR A 607 7.87 19.79 -7.89
N SER A 608 7.68 19.85 -6.57
CA SER A 608 8.04 21.04 -5.80
C SER A 608 9.56 21.26 -5.67
N ASP A 609 10.40 20.30 -6.06
CA ASP A 609 11.86 20.40 -5.98
C ASP A 609 12.54 20.41 -7.35
N ASP A 610 12.09 19.55 -8.25
CA ASP A 610 12.74 19.30 -9.54
C ASP A 610 11.74 18.78 -10.58
N THR A 611 12.20 18.68 -11.83
CA THR A 611 11.52 18.02 -12.92
C THR A 611 11.95 16.55 -13.00
N ILE A 612 10.98 15.64 -13.01
CA ILE A 612 11.20 14.20 -13.10
C ILE A 612 10.79 13.72 -14.47
N ASN A 613 11.72 13.09 -15.18
CA ASN A 613 11.47 12.45 -16.47
C ASN A 613 11.21 10.95 -16.29
N ILE A 614 10.02 10.52 -16.67
CA ILE A 614 9.59 9.12 -16.60
C ILE A 614 9.27 8.54 -17.98
N THR A 615 9.23 7.22 -18.07
CA THR A 615 8.91 6.49 -19.30
C THR A 615 7.71 5.54 -19.11
N ASP A 616 7.30 4.83 -20.16
CA ASP A 616 6.27 3.78 -20.10
C ASP A 616 6.50 2.76 -18.96
N LYS A 617 7.78 2.49 -18.62
CA LYS A 617 8.12 1.57 -17.54
C LYS A 617 7.75 2.09 -16.16
N ASP A 618 7.64 3.40 -15.96
CA ASP A 618 7.37 4.02 -14.68
C ASP A 618 5.86 4.28 -14.48
N LEU A 619 5.05 4.25 -15.54
CA LEU A 619 3.61 4.55 -15.47
C LEU A 619 2.85 3.70 -14.46
N HIS A 620 3.24 2.42 -14.29
CA HIS A 620 2.64 1.54 -13.29
C HIS A 620 2.89 1.95 -11.84
N ASN A 621 3.92 2.76 -11.60
CA ASN A 621 4.28 3.30 -10.29
C ASN A 621 3.53 4.58 -9.95
N MET A 622 2.79 5.15 -10.90
CA MET A 622 2.14 6.45 -10.80
C MET A 622 0.62 6.32 -10.85
N SER A 623 -0.08 7.22 -10.16
CA SER A 623 -1.54 7.34 -10.23
C SER A 623 -1.95 8.80 -10.22
N LEU A 624 -3.14 9.11 -10.75
CA LEU A 624 -3.78 10.41 -10.58
C LEU A 624 -3.98 10.76 -9.09
N ASN A 625 -3.97 12.06 -8.78
CA ASN A 625 -3.90 12.56 -7.41
C ASN A 625 -4.87 13.71 -7.08
N TYR A 626 -6.03 13.73 -7.73
CA TYR A 626 -7.13 14.64 -7.42
C TYR A 626 -7.86 14.25 -6.12
N ALA A 627 -8.03 12.94 -5.90
CA ALA A 627 -8.64 12.33 -4.74
C ALA A 627 -7.65 11.40 -4.02
N GLN A 628 -7.61 11.47 -2.69
CA GLN A 628 -6.74 10.66 -1.83
C GLN A 628 -7.49 10.03 -0.66
N THR A 629 -6.90 9.02 -0.05
CA THR A 629 -7.36 8.46 1.22
C THR A 629 -6.68 9.19 2.38
N ALA A 630 -7.35 9.31 3.53
CA ALA A 630 -6.80 9.96 4.74
C ALA A 630 -5.38 9.49 5.13
N HIS A 631 -5.07 8.20 4.92
CA HIS A 631 -3.75 7.63 5.22
C HIS A 631 -2.66 8.18 4.29
N LYS A 632 -2.97 8.39 3.00
CA LYS A 632 -2.02 8.90 2.01
C LYS A 632 -1.78 10.40 2.15
N SER A 633 -2.72 11.13 2.76
CA SER A 633 -2.61 12.55 2.99
C SER A 633 -1.95 12.91 4.32
N GLN A 634 -1.53 11.92 5.13
CA GLN A 634 -0.80 12.22 6.36
C GLN A 634 0.47 12.99 6.04
N GLY A 635 0.65 14.10 6.75
CA GLY A 635 1.73 15.03 6.48
C GLY A 635 1.60 15.81 5.18
N ASN A 636 0.42 15.88 4.54
CA ASN A 636 0.07 16.86 3.49
C ASN A 636 -1.03 17.81 4.02
N GLU A 637 -1.12 19.05 3.53
CA GLU A 637 -2.10 20.09 3.93
C GLU A 637 -2.49 20.82 2.66
N CYS A 638 -3.73 21.30 2.57
CA CYS A 638 -4.21 22.09 1.43
C CYS A 638 -5.13 23.22 1.92
N GLU A 639 -5.38 24.18 1.04
CA GLU A 639 -6.23 25.34 1.37
C GLU A 639 -7.68 24.90 1.66
N THR A 640 -8.24 24.04 0.80
CA THR A 640 -9.59 23.49 0.97
C THR A 640 -9.62 21.95 0.95
N CYS A 641 -10.28 21.36 1.94
CA CYS A 641 -10.54 19.92 2.00
C CYS A 641 -12.00 19.61 1.66
N VAL A 642 -12.23 18.68 0.73
CA VAL A 642 -13.56 18.13 0.42
C VAL A 642 -13.60 16.69 0.90
N ILE A 643 -14.46 16.35 1.85
CA ILE A 643 -14.47 15.05 2.54
C ILE A 643 -15.73 14.28 2.18
N LEU A 644 -15.58 13.08 1.61
CA LEU A 644 -16.70 12.20 1.31
C LEU A 644 -16.92 11.20 2.45
N VAL A 645 -18.14 11.17 3.01
CA VAL A 645 -18.53 10.25 4.07
C VAL A 645 -19.72 9.38 3.62
N PRO A 646 -19.48 8.29 2.87
CA PRO A 646 -20.53 7.38 2.40
C PRO A 646 -20.96 6.37 3.47
N ASN A 647 -22.12 5.72 3.31
CA ASN A 647 -22.59 4.68 4.25
C ASN A 647 -21.75 3.38 4.21
N LYS A 648 -20.96 3.16 3.15
CA LYS A 648 -20.15 1.96 2.95
C LYS A 648 -18.75 2.32 2.42
N PRO A 649 -17.71 1.56 2.83
CA PRO A 649 -17.75 0.51 3.85
C PRO A 649 -17.76 1.09 5.28
N MET A 650 -18.59 0.52 6.15
CA MET A 650 -18.71 0.95 7.55
C MET A 650 -17.40 0.85 8.33
N SER A 651 -16.49 -0.05 7.95
CA SER A 651 -15.18 -0.20 8.58
C SER A 651 -14.29 1.04 8.47
N MET A 652 -14.59 1.96 7.54
CA MET A 652 -13.89 3.23 7.36
C MET A 652 -14.61 4.43 8.00
N LEU A 653 -15.80 4.23 8.60
CA LEU A 653 -16.50 5.29 9.34
C LEU A 653 -15.92 5.41 10.74
N LYS A 654 -14.71 5.97 10.82
CA LYS A 654 -13.98 6.19 12.06
C LYS A 654 -13.72 7.67 12.28
N ARG A 655 -14.04 8.19 13.46
CA ARG A 655 -13.83 9.61 13.82
C ARG A 655 -12.38 10.04 13.74
N GLN A 656 -11.44 9.10 13.94
CA GLN A 656 -10.01 9.34 13.77
C GLN A 656 -9.63 9.65 12.30
N LEU A 657 -10.26 8.97 11.33
CA LEU A 657 -10.05 9.26 9.90
C LEU A 657 -10.58 10.65 9.57
N LEU A 658 -11.80 10.93 10.01
CA LEU A 658 -12.43 12.24 9.83
C LEU A 658 -11.61 13.37 10.48
N TYR A 659 -11.07 13.16 11.68
CA TYR A 659 -10.19 14.11 12.34
C TYR A 659 -8.94 14.40 11.49
N VAL A 660 -8.29 13.36 10.96
CA VAL A 660 -7.13 13.54 10.08
C VAL A 660 -7.50 14.35 8.84
N GLU A 661 -8.61 14.03 8.18
CA GLU A 661 -9.08 14.72 6.98
C GLU A 661 -9.42 16.20 7.24
N ILE A 662 -10.18 16.49 8.31
CA ILE A 662 -10.54 17.87 8.72
C ILE A 662 -9.28 18.68 9.00
N THR A 663 -8.30 18.10 9.69
CA THR A 663 -7.08 18.80 10.09
C THR A 663 -6.09 19.05 8.96
N ARG A 664 -6.31 18.48 7.76
CA ARG A 664 -5.54 18.81 6.57
C ARG A 664 -5.90 20.18 5.99
N ALA A 665 -7.06 20.73 6.34
CA ALA A 665 -7.50 22.02 5.85
C ALA A 665 -6.78 23.16 6.58
N LYS A 666 -6.25 24.09 5.78
CA LYS A 666 -5.80 25.39 6.27
C LYS A 666 -6.99 26.34 6.41
N LYS A 667 -7.80 26.50 5.35
CA LYS A 667 -8.88 27.51 5.32
C LYS A 667 -10.28 26.94 5.34
N ASN A 668 -10.59 25.98 4.45
CA ASN A 668 -11.98 25.54 4.23
C ASN A 668 -12.14 24.02 4.35
N VAL A 669 -13.25 23.58 4.93
CA VAL A 669 -13.70 22.19 4.97
C VAL A 669 -15.10 22.09 4.39
N ILE A 670 -15.28 21.17 3.44
CA ILE A 670 -16.58 20.78 2.92
C ILE A 670 -16.76 19.30 3.18
N ILE A 671 -17.77 18.92 3.96
CA ILE A 671 -18.15 17.52 4.17
C ILE A 671 -19.36 17.22 3.29
N ILE A 672 -19.30 16.14 2.52
CA ILE A 672 -20.44 15.59 1.79
C ILE A 672 -20.72 14.22 2.40
N THR A 673 -21.82 14.12 3.15
CA THR A 673 -22.20 12.89 3.87
C THR A 673 -23.42 12.23 3.26
N GLN A 674 -23.44 10.90 3.26
CA GLN A 674 -24.61 10.15 2.81
C GLN A 674 -25.66 10.08 3.92
N GLY A 675 -26.93 10.27 3.57
CA GLY A 675 -28.07 10.28 4.47
C GLY A 675 -28.75 11.65 4.55
N ASP A 676 -29.63 11.82 5.54
CA ASP A 676 -30.31 13.09 5.81
C ASP A 676 -29.67 13.82 7.01
N LYS A 677 -30.23 14.96 7.43
CA LYS A 677 -29.67 15.75 8.54
C LYS A 677 -29.58 14.99 9.87
N ILE A 678 -30.43 14.00 10.08
CA ILE A 678 -30.54 13.26 11.35
C ILE A 678 -29.79 11.94 11.26
N ASN A 679 -30.08 11.14 10.23
CA ASN A 679 -29.56 9.81 9.99
C ASN A 679 -28.57 9.83 8.82
N ASN A 680 -27.29 10.05 9.13
CA ASN A 680 -26.22 10.11 8.15
C ASN A 680 -24.96 9.39 8.60
N ALA A 681 -24.12 9.08 7.61
CA ALA A 681 -22.83 8.43 7.80
C ALA A 681 -21.86 9.27 8.66
N LEU A 682 -21.93 10.60 8.62
CA LEU A 682 -21.13 11.48 9.46
C LEU A 682 -21.39 11.26 10.95
N ASN A 683 -22.66 11.15 11.37
CA ASN A 683 -23.03 10.85 12.75
C ASN A 683 -22.53 9.46 13.19
N VAL A 684 -22.63 8.46 12.31
CA VAL A 684 -22.07 7.12 12.56
C VAL A 684 -20.54 7.19 12.70
N CYS A 685 -19.89 7.96 11.84
CA CYS A 685 -18.45 8.17 11.88
C CYS A 685 -18.01 8.83 13.20
N ILE A 686 -18.67 9.92 13.62
CA ILE A 686 -18.33 10.66 14.85
C ILE A 686 -18.58 9.83 16.13
N SER A 687 -19.64 9.02 16.14
CA SER A 687 -19.99 8.17 17.28
C SER A 687 -19.08 6.94 17.44
N SER A 688 -18.25 6.61 16.45
CA SER A 688 -17.25 5.55 16.56
C SER A 688 -16.23 5.81 17.68
N LYS A 689 -15.56 4.76 18.17
CA LYS A 689 -14.49 4.89 19.17
C LYS A 689 -13.24 5.52 18.54
N MET A 690 -12.55 6.38 19.31
CA MET A 690 -11.33 7.05 18.83
C MET A 690 -10.15 6.12 18.67
N GLU A 691 -9.98 5.19 19.61
CA GLU A 691 -8.86 4.26 19.61
C GLU A 691 -9.27 2.98 18.88
N VAL A 692 -8.57 2.68 17.78
CA VAL A 692 -8.39 1.29 17.37
C VAL A 692 -7.45 0.68 18.40
N LYS A 693 -7.99 0.09 19.47
CA LYS A 693 -7.19 -0.55 20.52
C LYS A 693 -6.29 -1.60 19.86
N ARG A 694 -5.01 -1.29 19.73
CA ARG A 694 -4.02 -2.25 19.21
C ARG A 694 -3.62 -3.16 20.35
N ASN A 695 -3.76 -4.47 20.16
CA ASN A 695 -3.20 -5.44 21.09
C ASN A 695 -1.68 -5.46 20.92
N THR A 696 -0.99 -4.82 21.87
CA THR A 696 0.48 -4.80 21.97
C THR A 696 0.94 -5.26 23.35
N GLY A 697 2.12 -5.86 23.43
CA GLY A 697 2.75 -6.28 24.69
C GLY A 697 3.75 -5.27 25.24
N LEU A 698 3.99 -4.17 24.51
CA LEU A 698 5.06 -3.22 24.82
C LEU A 698 4.90 -2.57 26.20
N ILE A 699 3.68 -2.15 26.58
CA ILE A 699 3.41 -1.52 27.88
C ILE A 699 3.72 -2.49 29.03
N PHE A 700 3.30 -3.75 28.90
CA PHE A 700 3.55 -4.78 29.90
C PHE A 700 5.05 -5.03 30.07
N LYS A 701 5.79 -5.21 28.96
CA LYS A 701 7.24 -5.42 28.97
C LYS A 701 8.01 -4.22 29.52
N LEU A 702 7.58 -2.99 29.23
CA LEU A 702 8.19 -1.76 29.78
C LEU A 702 8.05 -1.67 31.30
N LYS A 703 6.93 -2.13 31.86
CA LYS A 703 6.70 -2.16 33.31
C LYS A 703 7.47 -3.29 33.99
N ASN A 704 7.58 -4.44 33.33
CA ASN A 704 8.23 -5.63 33.85
C ASN A 704 9.66 -5.76 33.32
N LYS A 705 10.57 -4.90 33.82
CA LYS A 705 11.99 -4.80 33.42
C LYS A 705 12.84 -6.08 33.59
N ASN A 706 12.27 -7.17 34.07
CA ASN A 706 12.94 -8.45 34.35
C ASN A 706 12.66 -9.55 33.29
N LEU A 707 12.12 -9.21 32.11
CA LEU A 707 11.74 -10.16 31.05
C LEU A 707 12.67 -10.20 29.83
#